data_AF-A0A1C5ZYA1-F1
#
_entry.id   AF-A0A1C5ZYA1-F1
#
_cell.length_a   1.000
_cell.length_b   1.000
_cell.length_c   1.000
_cell.angle_alpha   90.00
_cell.angle_beta   90.00
_cell.angle_gamma   90.00
#
_symmetry.space_group_name_H-M   'P 1'
#
loop_
_entity.id
_entity.type
_entity.pdbx_description
1 polymer ?
#
loop_
_entity_poly.entity_id
_entity_poly.type
_entity_poly.pdbx_seq_one_letter_code
_entity_poly.pdbx_strand_id
1 'polypeptide(L)'
;MNLNQKPKLTRRSLLCILFLFGAASLLILLTLPSGSMYGSQTDWYCQHVTLADYMRKHFYATGQLLPDFSGLGGGTNFFALSYYGMLRPDVLLSYFLPDISVAAIIQGYAVFEIFLGIFLLYYWLYKKGLTDTSCFCAGFLYLCANCLFQAHRQIMFVNYLPFVILTLIAIDQQAESMINSFPQKTRTNMGIVFSYLMILFHSFYFFPACFASCTLYYWFSTQSLCKVYSKVPRRFIKLWSGYILSTAAAVCLSMAVLLPTGLAILENKKDVAPTPLYKILTVNPTMDSLLYSVYGCGLTLICLYTVLLSIRRKSTRSFACILLCFLFFNIFYWILNGTLYVRPKSLIPFMPLILYLTALTLEELKARRIRHSLPLALCCLIPVIVQILFVSHDNQFKILMALDGLCLVLFSASGSICKKRKLLAQGLAFLLILVLPAKIYLNKSGREEYVSATDDSRSTFSDSQILKLCKDSQARMDTLERPYTNSNYMVWGTQNRSSIYSSVSNSTYNQFYYDTLRNSISNRNRVAVTMHSNPFQEYLMGVRYIQTTKEQLPAGYQIKAEKNGHVLAENDQVLPLAYGSTSLISEASFDRLTYPQNLDTLVNRTIVPDSVASDSTISSSRSSDNSVSDFGLSNSSAYQSQMKPYALPENFFARKSTKKQISITRNLPKNISASQLLLVSFDVVYDGASDISVSINGIKNCLSGSNAPYPNQNNTFTYMLSSEKGLSNLDLVFSKGNYKITNITAYTLPLSTFHHPGIVTFHNQGTKGSELLKGTISMDQDGYFVTSFAYAKGYQAFIDGKEIPVQTVNKAFAGFPLKKGAHEIQLKFHAPGKKAGLLISLIASCGLLFESLAYSILAIRHKKRILHRIRVVTFTDPISGKSRAFIKTNSPRISRADFKMNGGNPSLTGKSD
;
A
#
# COMPACT_ATOMS: atom_id res chain seq x y z
N MET A 1 -30.21 13.44 34.47
CA MET A 1 -29.28 12.30 34.32
C MET A 1 -28.03 12.62 35.11
N ASN A 2 -27.64 11.76 36.05
CA ASN A 2 -26.47 11.95 36.89
C ASN A 2 -25.21 12.02 35.99
N LEU A 3 -24.63 13.22 35.82
CA LEU A 3 -23.50 13.51 34.93
C LEU A 3 -22.19 12.76 35.29
N ASN A 4 -22.19 11.96 36.35
CA ASN A 4 -20.99 11.34 36.92
C ASN A 4 -20.86 9.82 36.73
N GLN A 5 -21.81 9.12 36.11
CA GLN A 5 -21.64 7.69 35.79
C GLN A 5 -21.32 7.49 34.31
N LYS A 6 -20.04 7.22 34.01
CA LYS A 6 -19.64 6.76 32.68
C LYS A 6 -20.38 5.45 32.37
N PRO A 7 -21.10 5.32 31.25
CA PRO A 7 -21.82 4.10 30.92
C PRO A 7 -20.83 2.94 30.82
N LYS A 8 -21.07 1.88 31.59
CA LYS A 8 -20.32 0.62 31.55
C LYS A 8 -21.09 -0.35 30.65
N LEU A 9 -20.36 -1.15 29.86
CA LEU A 9 -20.97 -2.20 29.04
C LEU A 9 -21.77 -3.15 29.92
N THR A 10 -22.98 -3.50 29.47
CA THR A 10 -23.87 -4.43 30.18
C THR A 10 -23.66 -5.87 29.69
N ARG A 11 -24.22 -6.85 30.40
CA ARG A 11 -24.26 -8.24 29.91
C ARG A 11 -24.90 -8.34 28.52
N ARG A 12 -25.96 -7.55 28.27
CA ARG A 12 -26.60 -7.46 26.95
C ARG A 12 -25.65 -6.93 25.89
N SER A 13 -24.87 -5.91 26.24
CA SER A 13 -23.87 -5.33 25.33
C SER A 13 -22.84 -6.38 24.90
N LEU A 14 -22.34 -7.16 25.86
CA LEU A 14 -21.39 -8.26 25.58
C LEU A 14 -22.01 -9.34 24.68
N LEU A 15 -23.27 -9.73 24.92
CA LEU A 15 -23.98 -10.67 24.05
C LEU A 15 -24.10 -10.14 22.62
N CYS A 16 -24.48 -8.87 22.43
CA CYS A 16 -24.55 -8.25 21.11
C CYS A 16 -23.20 -8.29 20.38
N ILE A 17 -22.10 -8.01 21.09
CA ILE A 17 -20.75 -8.06 20.51
C ILE A 17 -20.38 -9.51 20.12
N LEU A 18 -20.67 -10.49 20.97
CA LEU A 18 -20.44 -11.91 20.66
C LEU A 18 -21.26 -12.36 19.44
N PHE A 19 -22.51 -11.93 19.30
CA PHE A 19 -23.30 -12.21 18.09
C PHE A 19 -22.68 -11.59 16.84
N LEU A 20 -22.12 -10.38 16.92
CA LEU A 20 -21.43 -9.77 15.79
C LEU A 20 -20.15 -10.52 15.42
N PHE A 21 -19.37 -11.00 16.40
CA PHE A 21 -18.21 -11.85 16.14
C PHE A 21 -18.60 -13.20 15.53
N GLY A 22 -19.68 -13.81 16.02
CA GLY A 22 -20.25 -15.03 15.44
C GLY A 22 -20.72 -14.81 14.01
N ALA A 23 -21.41 -13.70 13.72
CA ALA A 23 -21.84 -13.34 12.38
C ALA A 23 -20.65 -13.10 11.44
N ALA A 24 -19.60 -12.42 11.92
CA ALA A 24 -18.39 -12.19 11.15
C ALA A 24 -17.69 -13.50 10.78
N SER A 25 -17.53 -14.38 11.77
CA SER A 25 -16.96 -15.71 11.58
C SER A 25 -17.79 -16.54 10.59
N LEU A 26 -19.12 -16.49 10.70
CA LEU A 26 -20.03 -17.19 9.79
C LEU A 26 -19.91 -16.66 8.35
N LEU A 27 -19.84 -15.34 8.16
CA LEU A 27 -19.68 -14.75 6.82
C LEU A 27 -18.34 -15.13 6.19
N ILE A 28 -17.26 -15.21 6.97
CA ILE A 28 -15.96 -15.70 6.51
C ILE A 28 -16.08 -17.18 6.11
N LEU A 29 -16.66 -18.02 6.97
CA LEU A 29 -16.83 -19.46 6.70
C LEU A 29 -17.70 -19.72 5.45
N LEU A 30 -18.74 -18.91 5.22
CA LEU A 30 -19.61 -19.04 4.05
C LEU A 30 -18.95 -18.60 2.74
N THR A 31 -17.88 -17.80 2.81
CA THR A 31 -17.18 -17.27 1.62
C THR A 31 -15.89 -18.02 1.32
N LEU A 32 -15.29 -18.64 2.33
CA LEU A 32 -14.03 -19.36 2.22
C LEU A 32 -14.25 -20.79 1.69
N PRO A 33 -13.70 -21.16 0.53
CA PRO A 33 -13.74 -22.54 0.05
C PRO A 33 -12.99 -23.50 0.99
N SER A 34 -13.43 -24.76 1.01
CA SER A 34 -12.74 -25.80 1.79
C SER A 34 -11.29 -25.96 1.33
N GLY A 35 -10.35 -26.00 2.28
CA GLY A 35 -8.92 -26.11 1.99
C GLY A 35 -8.25 -24.82 1.51
N SER A 36 -8.90 -23.65 1.63
CA SER A 36 -8.32 -22.34 1.28
C SER A 36 -7.93 -21.50 2.50
N MET A 37 -6.98 -20.60 2.32
CA MET A 37 -6.64 -19.54 3.29
C MET A 37 -7.56 -18.33 3.12
N TYR A 38 -7.78 -17.55 4.18
CA TYR A 38 -8.54 -16.30 4.13
C TYR A 38 -7.70 -15.17 3.52
N GLY A 39 -7.44 -15.29 2.22
CA GLY A 39 -6.59 -14.41 1.45
C GLY A 39 -6.74 -14.66 -0.05
N SER A 40 -6.83 -13.61 -0.85
CA SER A 40 -6.98 -13.68 -2.31
C SER A 40 -5.64 -14.00 -2.99
N GLN A 41 -5.70 -14.64 -4.16
CA GLN A 41 -4.51 -14.89 -4.99
C GLN A 41 -3.90 -13.62 -5.60
N THR A 42 -4.58 -12.49 -5.46
CA THR A 42 -4.18 -11.19 -6.04
C THR A 42 -3.20 -10.46 -5.10
N ASP A 43 -3.50 -9.21 -4.72
CA ASP A 43 -2.57 -8.34 -3.97
C ASP A 43 -2.23 -8.91 -2.58
N TRP A 44 -3.16 -9.61 -1.94
CA TRP A 44 -2.94 -10.23 -0.63
C TRP A 44 -1.75 -11.19 -0.67
N TYR A 45 -1.76 -12.17 -1.57
CA TYR A 45 -0.68 -13.16 -1.66
C TYR A 45 0.58 -12.57 -2.31
N CYS A 46 0.43 -11.97 -3.49
CA CYS A 46 1.55 -11.56 -4.33
C CYS A 46 2.36 -10.37 -3.77
N GLN A 47 1.72 -9.52 -2.95
CA GLN A 47 2.38 -8.35 -2.35
C GLN A 47 2.43 -8.44 -0.84
N HIS A 48 1.29 -8.51 -0.14
CA HIS A 48 1.29 -8.35 1.31
C HIS A 48 1.95 -9.50 2.07
N VAL A 49 1.61 -10.75 1.74
CA VAL A 49 2.25 -11.92 2.34
C VAL A 49 3.69 -12.06 1.87
N THR A 50 3.90 -11.98 0.55
CA THR A 50 5.21 -12.25 -0.03
C THR A 50 6.26 -11.20 0.37
N LEU A 51 5.91 -9.91 0.38
CA LEU A 51 6.84 -8.87 0.83
C LEU A 51 7.07 -8.90 2.33
N ALA A 52 6.06 -9.24 3.14
CA ALA A 52 6.26 -9.40 4.58
C ALA A 52 7.18 -10.59 4.90
N ASP A 53 7.03 -11.72 4.19
CA ASP A 53 7.96 -12.85 4.29
C ASP A 53 9.37 -12.48 3.83
N TYR A 54 9.49 -11.71 2.74
CA TYR A 54 10.77 -11.17 2.31
C TYR A 54 11.40 -10.26 3.39
N MET A 55 10.65 -9.32 3.96
CA MET A 55 11.14 -8.43 5.01
C MET A 55 11.60 -9.23 6.25
N ARG A 56 10.87 -10.29 6.62
CA ARG A 56 11.25 -11.20 7.71
C ARG A 56 12.55 -11.95 7.39
N LYS A 57 12.65 -12.57 6.21
CA LYS A 57 13.86 -13.26 5.76
C LYS A 57 15.06 -12.32 5.71
N HIS A 58 14.86 -11.10 5.24
CA HIS A 58 15.89 -10.06 5.20
C HIS A 58 16.33 -9.66 6.61
N PHE A 59 15.39 -9.45 7.53
CA PHE A 59 15.69 -9.17 8.94
C PHE A 59 16.54 -10.27 9.58
N TYR A 60 16.22 -11.55 9.36
CA TYR A 60 17.04 -12.65 9.87
C TYR A 60 18.42 -12.74 9.24
N ALA A 61 18.55 -12.37 7.96
CA ALA A 61 19.84 -12.38 7.27
C ALA A 61 20.75 -11.21 7.68
N THR A 62 20.20 -10.04 8.01
CA THR A 62 20.98 -8.79 8.21
C THR A 62 20.89 -8.18 9.60
N GLY A 63 19.90 -8.57 10.41
CA GLY A 63 19.55 -7.93 11.68
C GLY A 63 18.93 -6.53 11.54
N GLN A 64 18.65 -6.06 10.32
CA GLN A 64 18.19 -4.69 10.08
C GLN A 64 16.66 -4.60 10.07
N LEU A 65 16.10 -3.82 10.99
CA LEU A 65 14.66 -3.52 11.03
C LEU A 65 14.21 -2.58 9.90
N LEU A 66 15.06 -1.61 9.55
CA LEU A 66 14.83 -0.63 8.48
C LEU A 66 15.97 -0.74 7.46
N PRO A 67 15.97 -1.78 6.61
CA PRO A 67 17.04 -1.98 5.63
C PRO A 67 17.08 -0.86 4.58
N ASP A 68 18.25 -0.61 4.02
CA ASP A 68 18.46 0.43 2.99
C ASP A 68 18.20 -0.11 1.57
N PHE A 69 18.59 -1.35 1.30
CA PHE A 69 18.66 -1.91 -0.05
C PHE A 69 17.99 -3.28 -0.15
N SER A 70 17.32 -3.51 -1.28
CA SER A 70 16.71 -4.80 -1.64
C SER A 70 17.28 -5.30 -2.96
N GLY A 71 17.55 -6.61 -3.07
CA GLY A 71 17.96 -7.26 -4.32
C GLY A 71 16.84 -7.47 -5.35
N LEU A 72 15.59 -7.07 -5.06
CA LEU A 72 14.47 -7.14 -5.99
C LEU A 72 14.61 -6.13 -7.14
N GLY A 73 14.10 -6.48 -8.32
CA GLY A 73 14.02 -5.56 -9.46
C GLY A 73 15.39 -5.11 -9.98
N GLY A 74 16.38 -5.99 -9.95
CA GLY A 74 17.75 -5.63 -10.27
C GLY A 74 18.43 -4.78 -9.21
N GLY A 75 17.89 -4.67 -7.99
CA GLY A 75 18.40 -3.78 -6.95
C GLY A 75 17.51 -2.54 -6.79
N THR A 76 17.01 -2.28 -5.59
CA THR A 76 16.14 -1.13 -5.34
C THR A 76 16.31 -0.56 -3.94
N ASN A 77 15.98 0.72 -3.80
CA ASN A 77 15.80 1.34 -2.50
C ASN A 77 14.71 0.58 -1.73
N PHE A 78 15.04 0.01 -0.57
CA PHE A 78 14.10 -0.84 0.16
C PHE A 78 12.84 -0.06 0.58
N PHE A 79 12.93 1.26 0.76
CA PHE A 79 11.77 2.10 1.08
C PHE A 79 10.75 2.20 -0.07
N ALA A 80 11.05 1.69 -1.26
CA ALA A 80 10.05 1.43 -2.30
C ALA A 80 9.05 0.32 -1.91
N LEU A 81 9.39 -0.51 -0.91
CA LEU A 81 8.57 -1.62 -0.41
C LEU A 81 7.87 -1.28 0.91
N SER A 82 8.21 -0.17 1.56
CA SER A 82 7.66 0.19 2.87
C SER A 82 6.14 0.34 2.86
N TYR A 83 5.58 0.74 1.72
CA TYR A 83 4.15 0.84 1.41
C TYR A 83 3.38 -0.44 1.77
N TYR A 84 4.05 -1.59 1.76
CA TYR A 84 3.44 -2.90 1.96
C TYR A 84 3.52 -3.45 3.38
N GLY A 85 4.08 -2.69 4.34
CA GLY A 85 3.95 -2.99 5.77
C GLY A 85 5.23 -3.06 6.61
N MET A 86 6.29 -2.32 6.26
CA MET A 86 7.60 -2.41 6.94
C MET A 86 7.56 -2.28 8.48
N LEU A 87 6.72 -1.39 9.02
CA LEU A 87 6.50 -1.25 10.48
C LEU A 87 5.08 -1.64 10.90
N ARG A 88 4.38 -2.42 10.08
CA ARG A 88 3.03 -2.87 10.40
C ARG A 88 3.10 -3.94 11.49
N PRO A 89 2.24 -3.90 12.53
CA PRO A 89 2.35 -4.81 13.67
C PRO A 89 2.32 -6.31 13.35
N ASP A 90 1.55 -6.75 12.35
CA ASP A 90 1.54 -8.13 11.85
C ASP A 90 2.87 -8.56 11.23
N VAL A 91 3.50 -7.67 10.46
CA VAL A 91 4.82 -7.91 9.87
C VAL A 91 5.88 -8.00 10.97
N LEU A 92 5.86 -7.07 11.92
CA LEU A 92 6.77 -7.10 13.07
C LEU A 92 6.55 -8.34 13.95
N LEU A 93 5.29 -8.73 14.18
CA LEU A 93 4.94 -9.95 14.91
C LEU A 93 5.51 -11.20 14.22
N SER A 94 5.53 -11.22 12.88
CA SER A 94 6.13 -12.32 12.13
C SER A 94 7.62 -12.51 12.37
N TYR A 95 8.34 -11.47 12.79
CA TYR A 95 9.76 -11.56 13.12
C TYR A 95 10.00 -12.24 14.48
N PHE A 96 9.00 -12.31 15.34
CA PHE A 96 9.08 -13.01 16.63
C PHE A 96 8.57 -14.45 16.55
N LEU A 97 7.94 -14.84 15.44
CA LEU A 97 7.29 -16.14 15.24
C LEU A 97 7.83 -16.81 13.96
N PRO A 98 9.10 -17.25 13.95
CA PRO A 98 9.74 -17.85 12.76
C PRO A 98 9.02 -19.12 12.27
N ASP A 99 8.51 -19.94 13.19
CA ASP A 99 7.90 -21.24 12.89
C ASP A 99 6.46 -21.12 12.35
N ILE A 100 5.88 -19.92 12.42
CA ILE A 100 4.54 -19.66 11.90
C ILE A 100 4.67 -18.98 10.54
N SER A 101 3.90 -19.44 9.55
CA SER A 101 3.92 -18.82 8.22
C SER A 101 3.40 -17.37 8.29
N VAL A 102 4.02 -16.47 7.53
CA VAL A 102 3.57 -15.06 7.44
C VAL A 102 2.11 -14.99 6.97
N ALA A 103 1.70 -15.89 6.07
CA ALA A 103 0.32 -15.99 5.62
C ALA A 103 -0.66 -16.22 6.78
N ALA A 104 -0.34 -17.13 7.72
CA ALA A 104 -1.15 -17.40 8.90
C ALA A 104 -1.25 -16.19 9.85
N ILE A 105 -0.13 -15.48 10.04
CA ILE A 105 -0.09 -14.27 10.89
C ILE A 105 -0.94 -13.16 10.28
N ILE A 106 -0.77 -12.88 8.98
CA ILE A 106 -1.50 -11.80 8.30
C ILE A 106 -3.00 -12.06 8.26
N GLN A 107 -3.45 -13.28 7.93
CA GLN A 107 -4.89 -13.58 7.94
C GLN A 107 -5.47 -13.51 9.36
N GLY A 108 -4.75 -14.03 10.36
CA GLY A 108 -5.18 -13.98 11.76
C GLY A 108 -5.29 -12.54 12.26
N TYR A 109 -4.32 -11.70 11.92
CA TYR A 109 -4.33 -10.29 12.24
C TYR A 109 -5.46 -9.53 11.54
N ALA A 110 -5.74 -9.82 10.26
CA ALA A 110 -6.87 -9.23 9.54
C ALA A 110 -8.21 -9.56 10.21
N VAL A 111 -8.43 -10.80 10.65
CA VAL A 111 -9.62 -11.21 11.41
C VAL A 111 -9.69 -10.49 12.77
N PHE A 112 -8.56 -10.40 13.47
CA PHE A 112 -8.46 -9.64 14.72
C PHE A 112 -8.84 -8.16 14.53
N GLU A 113 -8.35 -7.51 13.47
CA GLU A 113 -8.67 -6.11 13.16
C GLU A 113 -10.16 -5.91 12.86
N ILE A 114 -10.81 -6.86 12.17
CA ILE A 114 -12.26 -6.82 11.97
C ILE A 114 -12.99 -6.86 13.31
N PHE A 115 -12.63 -7.78 14.20
CA PHE A 115 -13.23 -7.89 15.53
C PHE A 115 -12.97 -6.65 16.39
N LEU A 116 -11.75 -6.12 16.33
CA LEU A 116 -11.37 -4.89 17.01
C LEU A 116 -12.19 -3.70 16.49
N GLY A 117 -12.36 -3.59 15.17
CA GLY A 117 -13.18 -2.55 14.53
C GLY A 117 -14.66 -2.63 14.96
N ILE A 118 -15.24 -3.83 14.97
CA ILE A 118 -16.62 -4.07 15.46
C ILE A 118 -16.75 -3.65 16.92
N PHE A 119 -15.83 -4.11 17.78
CA PHE A 119 -15.84 -3.79 19.20
C PHE A 119 -15.71 -2.29 19.45
N LEU A 120 -14.74 -1.63 18.82
CA LEU A 120 -14.49 -0.19 18.98
C LEU A 120 -15.67 0.63 18.46
N LEU A 121 -16.26 0.27 17.32
CA LEU A 121 -17.44 0.97 16.81
C LEU A 121 -18.60 0.84 17.79
N TYR A 122 -18.89 -0.38 18.23
CA TYR A 122 -19.96 -0.64 19.20
C TYR A 122 -19.74 0.16 20.48
N TYR A 123 -18.53 0.08 21.04
CA TYR A 123 -18.16 0.77 22.27
C TYR A 123 -18.27 2.29 22.15
N TRP A 124 -17.81 2.85 21.03
CA TRP A 124 -17.91 4.29 20.76
C TRP A 124 -19.37 4.75 20.67
N LEU A 125 -20.21 4.02 19.92
CA LEU A 125 -21.64 4.34 19.80
C LEU A 125 -22.37 4.19 21.15
N TYR A 126 -22.03 3.18 21.94
CA TYR A 126 -22.58 2.98 23.28
C TYR A 126 -22.20 4.13 24.22
N LYS A 127 -20.95 4.61 24.15
CA LYS A 127 -20.47 5.79 24.89
C LYS A 127 -21.20 7.07 24.52
N LYS A 128 -21.70 7.18 23.28
CA LYS A 128 -22.57 8.27 22.83
C LYS A 128 -23.99 8.21 23.39
N GLY A 129 -24.31 7.18 24.18
CA GLY A 129 -25.63 6.99 24.78
C GLY A 129 -26.64 6.32 23.86
N LEU A 130 -26.19 5.69 22.77
CA LEU A 130 -27.05 4.90 21.90
C LEU A 130 -27.37 3.55 22.53
N THR A 131 -28.54 3.02 22.21
CA THR A 131 -29.01 1.72 22.72
C THR A 131 -28.23 0.54 22.12
N ASP A 132 -28.19 -0.61 22.82
CA ASP A 132 -27.53 -1.82 22.32
C ASP A 132 -28.06 -2.25 20.93
N THR A 133 -29.34 -2.01 20.65
CA THR A 133 -29.95 -2.31 19.33
C THR A 133 -29.35 -1.43 18.23
N SER A 134 -29.25 -0.12 18.44
CA SER A 134 -28.68 0.81 17.46
C SER A 134 -27.19 0.51 17.21
N CYS A 135 -26.46 0.21 18.29
CA CYS A 135 -25.05 -0.18 18.23
C CYS A 135 -24.87 -1.50 17.46
N PHE A 136 -25.73 -2.49 17.71
CA PHE A 136 -25.73 -3.77 16.98
C PHE A 136 -26.01 -3.58 15.48
N CYS A 137 -27.04 -2.80 15.13
CA CYS A 137 -27.35 -2.52 13.72
C CYS A 137 -26.17 -1.88 12.97
N ALA A 138 -25.51 -0.90 13.59
CA ALA A 138 -24.33 -0.26 13.00
C ALA A 138 -23.13 -1.20 12.91
N GLY A 139 -22.90 -2.03 13.94
CA GLY A 139 -21.86 -3.05 13.94
C GLY A 139 -22.06 -4.11 12.85
N PHE A 140 -23.30 -4.52 12.59
CA PHE A 140 -23.62 -5.46 11.52
C PHE A 140 -23.46 -4.82 10.12
N LEU A 141 -23.88 -3.57 9.96
CA LEU A 141 -23.64 -2.82 8.71
C LEU A 141 -22.16 -2.58 8.45
N TYR A 142 -21.36 -2.29 9.49
CA TYR A 142 -19.89 -2.25 9.40
C TYR A 142 -19.33 -3.59 8.92
N LEU A 143 -19.76 -4.70 9.54
CA LEU A 143 -19.31 -6.04 9.17
C LEU A 143 -19.58 -6.36 7.69
N CYS A 144 -20.79 -6.08 7.20
CA CYS A 144 -21.18 -6.34 5.81
C CYS A 144 -20.67 -5.28 4.82
N ALA A 145 -20.00 -4.23 5.30
CA ALA A 145 -19.41 -3.20 4.47
C ALA A 145 -18.15 -3.74 3.76
N ASN A 146 -17.51 -2.86 3.00
CA ASN A 146 -16.33 -3.21 2.23
C ASN A 146 -15.11 -3.63 3.10
N CYS A 147 -15.12 -3.33 4.41
CA CYS A 147 -14.01 -3.69 5.29
C CYS A 147 -13.77 -5.19 5.40
N LEU A 148 -14.82 -6.01 5.45
CA LEU A 148 -14.68 -7.46 5.50
C LEU A 148 -14.19 -8.03 4.15
N PHE A 149 -14.67 -7.50 3.02
CA PHE A 149 -14.22 -7.92 1.70
C PHE A 149 -12.74 -7.59 1.46
N GLN A 150 -12.31 -6.38 1.82
CA GLN A 150 -10.92 -5.98 1.57
C GLN A 150 -9.93 -6.57 2.56
N ALA A 151 -10.38 -7.06 3.72
CA ALA A 151 -9.53 -7.70 4.73
C ALA A 151 -8.79 -8.95 4.21
N HIS A 152 -9.33 -9.62 3.18
CA HIS A 152 -8.65 -10.75 2.53
C HIS A 152 -8.11 -10.42 1.13
N ARG A 153 -8.31 -9.20 0.61
CA ARG A 153 -7.92 -8.83 -0.76
C ARG A 153 -6.88 -7.71 -0.81
N GLN A 154 -7.24 -6.51 -0.38
CA GLN A 154 -6.36 -5.34 -0.32
C GLN A 154 -6.35 -4.80 1.11
N ILE A 155 -5.65 -5.50 2.00
CA ILE A 155 -5.68 -5.29 3.45
C ILE A 155 -5.43 -3.83 3.84
N MET A 156 -4.55 -3.16 3.10
CA MET A 156 -4.16 -1.78 3.38
C MET A 156 -5.25 -0.73 3.13
N PHE A 157 -6.39 -1.13 2.55
CA PHE A 157 -7.55 -0.26 2.39
C PHE A 157 -8.37 -0.17 3.67
N VAL A 158 -8.16 -1.07 4.63
CA VAL A 158 -9.11 -1.29 5.74
C VAL A 158 -8.46 -1.62 7.08
N ASN A 159 -7.23 -2.13 7.11
CA ASN A 159 -6.46 -2.46 8.32
C ASN A 159 -6.29 -1.27 9.28
N TYR A 160 -6.30 -0.04 8.77
CA TYR A 160 -6.24 1.17 9.59
C TYR A 160 -7.58 1.56 10.26
N LEU A 161 -8.72 0.97 9.87
CA LEU A 161 -10.07 1.40 10.30
C LEU A 161 -10.31 1.32 11.81
N PRO A 162 -9.86 0.28 12.54
CA PRO A 162 -10.00 0.23 13.99
C PRO A 162 -9.36 1.45 14.66
N PHE A 163 -8.23 1.91 14.13
CA PHE A 163 -7.50 3.07 14.64
C PHE A 163 -8.14 4.40 14.25
N VAL A 164 -8.88 4.47 13.12
CA VAL A 164 -9.77 5.61 12.84
C VAL A 164 -10.82 5.71 13.94
N ILE A 165 -11.50 4.61 14.27
CA ILE A 165 -12.52 4.60 15.34
C ILE A 165 -11.90 4.95 16.70
N LEU A 166 -10.71 4.43 17.00
CA LEU A 166 -9.97 4.77 18.21
C LEU A 166 -9.64 6.28 18.28
N THR A 167 -9.31 6.89 17.13
CA THR A 167 -9.12 8.34 17.02
C THR A 167 -10.42 9.10 17.34
N LEU A 168 -11.58 8.63 16.85
CA LEU A 168 -12.87 9.25 17.17
C LEU A 168 -13.18 9.17 18.68
N ILE A 169 -12.88 8.05 19.32
CA ILE A 169 -13.01 7.89 20.79
C ILE A 169 -12.06 8.86 21.51
N ALA A 170 -10.82 9.00 21.05
CA ALA A 170 -9.84 9.91 21.65
C ALA A 170 -10.22 11.39 21.47
N ILE A 171 -10.84 11.74 20.33
CA ILE A 171 -11.43 13.06 20.08
C ILE A 171 -12.52 13.37 21.10
N ASP A 172 -13.42 12.43 21.37
CA ASP A 172 -14.48 12.61 22.37
C ASP A 172 -13.92 12.87 23.77
N GLN A 173 -12.91 12.09 24.17
CA GLN A 173 -12.23 12.28 25.45
C GLN A 173 -11.56 13.65 25.54
N GLN A 174 -10.97 14.13 24.43
CA GLN A 174 -10.39 15.47 24.37
C GLN A 174 -11.47 16.55 24.51
N ALA A 175 -12.56 16.43 23.76
CA ALA A 175 -13.67 17.38 23.79
C ALA A 175 -14.30 17.45 25.19
N GLU A 176 -14.56 16.31 25.84
CA GLU A 176 -15.04 16.23 27.22
C GLU A 176 -14.07 16.89 28.20
N SER A 177 -12.77 16.62 28.08
CA SER A 177 -11.75 17.22 28.94
C SER A 177 -11.74 18.74 28.83
N MET A 178 -11.95 19.29 27.63
CA MET A 178 -11.95 20.74 27.40
C MET A 178 -13.20 21.41 27.97
N ILE A 179 -14.35 20.72 27.97
CA ILE A 179 -15.58 21.21 28.60
C ILE A 179 -15.43 21.25 30.13
N ASN A 180 -14.89 20.18 30.72
CA ASN A 180 -14.82 20.00 32.18
C ASN A 180 -13.62 20.70 32.84
N SER A 181 -12.55 20.91 32.10
CA SER A 181 -11.30 21.49 32.60
C SER A 181 -10.72 22.36 31.49
N PHE A 182 -11.21 23.59 31.41
CA PHE A 182 -10.73 24.58 30.44
C PHE A 182 -9.19 24.62 30.50
N PRO A 183 -8.46 24.34 29.41
CA PRO A 183 -7.06 24.01 29.55
C PRO A 183 -6.26 25.25 29.90
N GLN A 184 -5.59 25.20 31.06
CA GLN A 184 -4.52 26.15 31.40
C GLN A 184 -3.30 25.98 30.46
N LYS A 185 -3.12 24.81 29.80
CA LYS A 185 -2.08 24.56 28.78
C LYS A 185 -2.54 23.63 27.66
N THR A 186 -2.08 23.92 26.44
CA THR A 186 -2.15 23.05 25.25
C THR A 186 -1.35 21.76 25.48
N ARG A 187 -1.92 20.60 25.15
CA ARG A 187 -1.32 19.28 25.38
C ARG A 187 -1.56 18.35 24.21
N THR A 188 -0.60 17.48 23.92
CA THR A 188 -0.80 16.32 23.05
C THR A 188 -1.73 15.27 23.69
N ASN A 189 -2.72 14.81 22.93
CA ASN A 189 -3.56 13.69 23.31
C ASN A 189 -2.91 12.39 22.84
N MET A 190 -2.34 11.63 23.78
CA MET A 190 -1.65 10.36 23.48
C MET A 190 -2.55 9.33 22.77
N GLY A 191 -3.86 9.35 23.00
CA GLY A 191 -4.80 8.49 22.26
C GLY A 191 -4.86 8.85 20.78
N ILE A 192 -4.85 10.15 20.44
CA ILE A 192 -4.80 10.62 19.06
C ILE A 192 -3.42 10.33 18.44
N VAL A 193 -2.34 10.60 19.18
CA VAL A 193 -0.96 10.32 18.73
C VAL A 193 -0.81 8.84 18.37
N PHE A 194 -1.16 7.94 19.29
CA PHE A 194 -1.07 6.50 19.08
C PHE A 194 -1.95 6.04 17.91
N SER A 195 -3.20 6.49 17.85
CA SER A 195 -4.13 6.06 16.80
C SER A 195 -3.66 6.50 15.41
N TYR A 196 -3.17 7.74 15.26
CA TYR A 196 -2.62 8.19 13.98
C TYR A 196 -1.31 7.51 13.62
N LEU A 197 -0.45 7.21 14.60
CA LEU A 197 0.76 6.42 14.37
C LEU A 197 0.40 5.04 13.79
N MET A 198 -0.61 4.38 14.37
CA MET A 198 -1.11 3.11 13.86
C MET A 198 -1.72 3.25 12.46
N ILE A 199 -2.49 4.30 12.18
CA ILE A 199 -3.00 4.56 10.81
C ILE A 199 -1.83 4.69 9.82
N LEU A 200 -0.77 5.43 10.18
CA LEU A 200 0.39 5.66 9.31
C LEU A 200 1.19 4.37 9.06
N PHE A 201 1.38 3.53 10.08
CA PHE A 201 2.07 2.24 9.92
C PHE A 201 1.28 1.21 9.11
N HIS A 202 -0.05 1.23 9.19
CA HIS A 202 -0.90 0.33 8.42
C HIS A 202 -1.07 0.81 6.98
N SER A 203 -1.28 2.12 6.78
CA SER A 203 -1.53 2.70 5.46
C SER A 203 -1.39 4.24 5.44
N PHE A 204 -0.18 4.73 5.25
CA PHE A 204 0.06 6.18 5.08
C PHE A 204 -0.64 6.77 3.85
N TYR A 205 -0.95 5.96 2.83
CA TYR A 205 -1.69 6.42 1.65
C TYR A 205 -3.12 6.84 1.94
N PHE A 206 -3.79 6.18 2.89
CA PHE A 206 -5.14 6.57 3.32
C PHE A 206 -5.14 7.62 4.44
N PHE A 207 -3.97 8.02 4.93
CA PHE A 207 -3.87 9.01 6.00
C PHE A 207 -4.55 10.35 5.67
N PRO A 208 -4.42 10.95 4.45
CA PRO A 208 -5.13 12.19 4.13
C PRO A 208 -6.65 12.09 4.31
N ALA A 209 -7.24 10.97 3.90
CA ALA A 209 -8.66 10.71 4.07
C ALA A 209 -9.05 10.40 5.52
N CYS A 210 -8.21 9.65 6.25
CA CYS A 210 -8.40 9.42 7.69
C CYS A 210 -8.35 10.74 8.47
N PHE A 211 -7.38 11.60 8.16
CA PHE A 211 -7.24 12.93 8.74
C PHE A 211 -8.44 13.81 8.41
N ALA A 212 -8.92 13.83 7.16
CA ALA A 212 -10.11 14.58 6.77
C ALA A 212 -11.38 14.09 7.52
N SER A 213 -11.59 12.78 7.59
CA SER A 213 -12.71 12.16 8.33
C SER A 213 -12.67 12.52 9.82
N CYS A 214 -11.54 12.30 10.48
CA CYS A 214 -11.35 12.64 11.90
C CYS A 214 -11.47 14.14 12.17
N THR A 215 -10.99 14.99 11.26
CA THR A 215 -11.08 16.46 11.39
C THR A 215 -12.52 16.94 11.25
N LEU A 216 -13.27 16.37 10.31
CA LEU A 216 -14.71 16.63 10.18
C LEU A 216 -15.45 16.24 11.46
N TYR A 217 -15.08 15.10 12.06
CA TYR A 217 -15.65 14.68 13.33
C TYR A 217 -15.21 15.55 14.51
N TYR A 218 -13.94 15.95 14.58
CA TYR A 218 -13.42 16.86 15.60
C TYR A 218 -14.22 18.16 15.61
N TRP A 219 -14.37 18.79 14.44
CA TRP A 219 -15.19 19.99 14.26
C TRP A 219 -16.63 19.80 14.72
N PHE A 220 -17.24 18.65 14.40
CA PHE A 220 -18.60 18.33 14.83
C PHE A 220 -18.69 18.16 16.36
N SER A 221 -17.75 17.43 16.97
CA SER A 221 -17.71 17.18 18.41
C SER A 221 -17.48 18.46 19.24
N THR A 222 -16.75 19.43 18.69
CA THR A 222 -16.44 20.70 19.37
C THR A 222 -17.29 21.87 18.86
N GLN A 223 -18.35 21.64 18.09
CA GLN A 223 -19.09 22.71 17.40
C GLN A 223 -19.66 23.77 18.35
N SER A 224 -20.16 23.36 19.52
CA SER A 224 -20.66 24.28 20.55
C SER A 224 -19.55 25.18 21.10
N LEU A 225 -18.38 24.61 21.38
CA LEU A 225 -17.18 25.35 21.82
C LEU A 225 -16.67 26.27 20.71
N CYS A 226 -16.65 25.81 19.46
CA CYS A 226 -16.25 26.60 18.30
C CYS A 226 -17.08 27.89 18.18
N LYS A 227 -18.41 27.81 18.40
CA LYS A 227 -19.29 28.98 18.37
C LYS A 227 -19.02 29.98 19.49
N VAL A 228 -18.65 29.49 20.68
CA VAL A 228 -18.34 30.35 21.83
C VAL A 228 -16.95 30.97 21.70
N TYR A 229 -15.95 30.19 21.25
CA TYR A 229 -14.55 30.60 21.22
C TYR A 229 -14.14 31.31 19.92
N SER A 230 -14.93 31.23 18.84
CA SER A 230 -14.65 31.99 17.61
C SER A 230 -14.56 33.50 17.84
N LYS A 231 -15.24 34.02 18.87
CA LYS A 231 -15.17 35.43 19.29
C LYS A 231 -13.87 35.80 20.03
N VAL A 232 -13.06 34.81 20.44
CA VAL A 232 -11.82 35.01 21.18
C VAL A 232 -10.69 34.22 20.51
N PRO A 233 -9.90 34.82 19.60
CA PRO A 233 -8.92 34.13 18.76
C PRO A 233 -7.97 33.22 19.54
N ARG A 234 -7.47 33.69 20.70
CA ARG A 234 -6.58 32.89 21.58
C ARG A 234 -7.23 31.59 22.07
N ARG A 235 -8.53 31.60 22.37
CA ARG A 235 -9.27 30.40 22.82
C ARG A 235 -9.56 29.46 21.66
N PHE A 236 -9.86 30.02 20.48
CA PHE A 236 -10.04 29.23 19.26
C PHE A 236 -8.75 28.53 18.83
N ILE A 237 -7.61 29.21 18.84
CA ILE A 237 -6.29 28.61 18.54
C ILE A 237 -5.97 27.50 19.55
N LYS A 238 -6.24 27.72 20.84
CA LYS A 238 -6.04 26.70 21.89
C LYS A 238 -6.90 25.46 21.69
N LEU A 239 -8.13 25.62 21.18
CA LEU A 239 -9.02 24.50 20.86
C LEU A 239 -8.39 23.60 19.80
N TRP A 240 -7.82 24.15 18.72
CA TRP A 240 -7.29 23.36 17.61
C TRP A 240 -5.86 22.85 17.82
N SER A 241 -5.03 23.60 18.53
CA SER A 241 -3.61 23.30 18.71
C SER A 241 -3.34 21.96 19.40
N GLY A 242 -4.14 21.53 20.36
CA GLY A 242 -3.97 20.20 20.96
C GLY A 242 -4.18 19.07 19.95
N TYR A 243 -5.22 19.17 19.11
CA TYR A 243 -5.49 18.22 18.03
C TYR A 243 -4.37 18.24 16.98
N ILE A 244 -4.00 19.42 16.48
CA ILE A 244 -2.95 19.59 15.46
C ILE A 244 -1.59 19.11 15.97
N LEU A 245 -1.21 19.45 17.20
CA LEU A 245 0.07 19.01 17.80
C LEU A 245 0.11 17.49 17.98
N SER A 246 -1.03 16.87 18.33
CA SER A 246 -1.13 15.40 18.43
C SER A 246 -0.93 14.73 17.07
N THR A 247 -1.58 15.27 16.02
CA THR A 247 -1.41 14.80 14.65
C THR A 247 0.02 14.99 14.17
N ALA A 248 0.61 16.17 14.40
CA ALA A 248 1.98 16.47 14.02
C ALA A 248 2.99 15.54 14.72
N ALA A 249 2.78 15.26 16.01
CA ALA A 249 3.62 14.33 16.75
C ALA A 249 3.55 12.91 16.15
N ALA A 250 2.36 12.41 15.81
CA ALA A 250 2.20 11.10 15.15
C ALA A 250 2.92 11.03 13.78
N VAL A 251 2.83 12.11 13.00
CA VAL A 251 3.53 12.23 11.71
C VAL A 251 5.04 12.27 11.92
N CYS A 252 5.55 13.05 12.88
CA CYS A 252 6.99 13.10 13.17
C CYS A 252 7.53 11.75 13.68
N LEU A 253 6.76 11.04 14.51
CA LEU A 253 7.12 9.69 14.99
C LEU A 253 7.24 8.66 13.87
N SER A 254 6.55 8.85 12.74
CA SER A 254 6.63 7.94 11.58
C SER A 254 7.62 8.40 10.50
N MET A 255 8.34 9.51 10.69
CA MET A 255 9.31 10.04 9.71
C MET A 255 10.47 9.10 9.40
N ALA A 256 10.84 8.20 10.31
CA ALA A 256 11.80 7.13 10.04
C ALA A 256 11.43 6.27 8.81
N VAL A 257 10.14 6.18 8.47
CA VAL A 257 9.64 5.51 7.27
C VAL A 257 9.13 6.53 6.24
N LEU A 258 8.32 7.51 6.65
CA LEU A 258 7.66 8.42 5.71
C LEU A 258 8.63 9.25 4.88
N LEU A 259 9.72 9.75 5.47
CA LEU A 259 10.65 10.61 4.76
C LEU A 259 11.42 9.85 3.66
N PRO A 260 12.13 8.74 3.94
CA PRO A 260 12.80 7.99 2.90
C PRO A 260 11.84 7.41 1.85
N THR A 261 10.64 7.00 2.26
CA THR A 261 9.61 6.55 1.30
C THR A 261 9.09 7.68 0.42
N GLY A 262 8.85 8.87 0.98
CA GLY A 262 8.44 10.04 0.21
C GLY A 262 9.48 10.42 -0.84
N LEU A 263 10.77 10.37 -0.50
CA LEU A 263 11.87 10.62 -1.44
C LEU A 263 11.95 9.54 -2.52
N ALA A 264 11.77 8.26 -2.17
CA ALA A 264 11.72 7.17 -3.15
C ALA A 264 10.53 7.32 -4.12
N ILE A 265 9.37 7.79 -3.65
CA ILE A 265 8.20 8.07 -4.51
C ILE A 265 8.47 9.27 -5.43
N LEU A 266 9.12 10.33 -4.94
CA LEU A 266 9.44 11.51 -5.75
C LEU A 266 10.49 11.22 -6.82
N GLU A 267 11.43 10.33 -6.52
CA GLU A 267 12.44 9.86 -7.47
C GLU A 267 11.81 9.04 -8.59
N ASN A 268 10.87 8.14 -8.25
CA ASN A 268 10.25 7.22 -9.20
C ASN A 268 8.90 7.76 -9.69
N LYS A 269 8.93 8.46 -10.83
CA LYS A 269 7.71 8.95 -11.49
C LYS A 269 6.84 7.78 -11.96
N LYS A 270 5.51 7.95 -11.86
CA LYS A 270 4.52 7.00 -12.37
C LYS A 270 3.85 7.51 -13.64
N ASP A 271 3.67 6.60 -14.59
CA ASP A 271 2.79 6.80 -15.75
C ASP A 271 1.32 6.64 -15.33
N VAL A 272 0.78 7.70 -14.73
CA VAL A 272 -0.64 7.79 -14.40
C VAL A 272 -1.35 8.56 -15.52
N ALA A 273 -2.45 8.01 -16.03
CA ALA A 273 -3.25 8.73 -17.01
C ALA A 273 -3.75 10.06 -16.39
N PRO A 274 -3.53 11.21 -17.05
CA PRO A 274 -3.98 12.49 -16.53
C PRO A 274 -5.51 12.47 -16.42
N THR A 275 -6.03 12.90 -15.27
CA THR A 275 -7.47 12.99 -15.09
C THR A 275 -7.96 14.31 -15.69
N PRO A 276 -8.85 14.30 -16.70
CA PRO A 276 -9.32 15.52 -17.32
C PRO A 276 -10.18 16.35 -16.35
N LEU A 277 -10.08 17.68 -16.45
CA LEU A 277 -10.71 18.60 -15.51
C LEU A 277 -12.22 18.40 -15.38
N TYR A 278 -12.92 18.13 -16.48
CA TYR A 278 -14.37 17.88 -16.44
C TYR A 278 -14.71 16.67 -15.54
N LYS A 279 -13.89 15.61 -15.54
CA LYS A 279 -14.09 14.42 -14.70
C LYS A 279 -13.85 14.69 -13.22
N ILE A 280 -12.97 15.65 -12.92
CA ILE A 280 -12.72 16.11 -11.54
C ILE A 280 -13.89 16.94 -11.02
N LEU A 281 -14.47 17.80 -11.87
CA LEU A 281 -15.55 18.71 -11.50
C LEU A 281 -16.95 18.08 -11.57
N THR A 282 -17.09 16.90 -12.16
CA THR A 282 -18.38 16.17 -12.19
C THR A 282 -18.74 15.57 -10.83
N VAL A 283 -20.00 15.14 -10.75
CA VAL A 283 -20.57 14.43 -9.59
C VAL A 283 -20.56 12.92 -9.83
N ASN A 284 -20.81 12.17 -8.76
CA ASN A 284 -20.97 10.73 -8.77
C ASN A 284 -22.45 10.34 -8.63
N PRO A 285 -23.22 10.28 -9.74
CA PRO A 285 -24.64 9.92 -9.68
C PRO A 285 -24.87 8.48 -9.23
N THR A 286 -23.88 7.60 -9.37
CA THR A 286 -23.96 6.21 -8.94
C THR A 286 -23.88 6.08 -7.42
N MET A 287 -23.29 7.06 -6.73
CA MET A 287 -22.95 6.99 -5.30
C MET A 287 -22.20 5.70 -4.93
N ASP A 288 -21.41 5.13 -5.86
CA ASP A 288 -20.56 3.96 -5.61
C ASP A 288 -19.47 4.23 -4.55
N SER A 289 -19.27 5.48 -4.18
CA SER A 289 -18.54 5.93 -2.99
C SER A 289 -19.12 5.43 -1.68
N LEU A 290 -20.45 5.33 -1.59
CA LEU A 290 -21.18 4.88 -0.42
C LEU A 290 -21.77 3.48 -0.64
N LEU A 291 -22.39 3.25 -1.80
CA LEU A 291 -23.33 2.16 -2.04
C LEU A 291 -22.71 1.02 -2.84
N TYR A 292 -22.78 -0.19 -2.28
CA TYR A 292 -22.58 -1.51 -2.93
C TYR A 292 -21.22 -1.81 -3.60
N SER A 293 -20.34 -0.82 -3.72
CA SER A 293 -19.03 -0.95 -4.37
C SER A 293 -17.99 -1.54 -3.42
N VAL A 294 -17.20 -2.48 -3.95
CA VAL A 294 -15.99 -2.99 -3.27
C VAL A 294 -14.80 -2.01 -3.33
N TYR A 295 -14.97 -0.87 -4.01
CA TYR A 295 -13.99 0.22 -4.06
C TYR A 295 -14.55 1.53 -3.48
N GLY A 296 -15.60 1.45 -2.66
CA GLY A 296 -16.14 2.54 -1.84
C GLY A 296 -16.38 2.05 -0.40
N CYS A 297 -17.30 2.68 0.33
CA CYS A 297 -17.67 2.21 1.68
C CYS A 297 -18.36 0.84 1.66
N GLY A 298 -19.06 0.49 0.58
CA GLY A 298 -19.76 -0.78 0.42
C GLY A 298 -21.01 -0.93 1.30
N LEU A 299 -21.66 0.18 1.67
CA LEU A 299 -22.89 0.19 2.46
C LEU A 299 -24.14 0.05 1.57
N THR A 300 -25.32 -0.03 2.20
CA THR A 300 -26.63 -0.16 1.53
C THR A 300 -27.50 1.08 1.67
N LEU A 301 -28.65 1.13 0.99
CA LEU A 301 -29.46 2.35 0.87
C LEU A 301 -29.98 2.90 2.20
N ILE A 302 -30.15 2.05 3.21
CA ILE A 302 -30.55 2.50 4.54
C ILE A 302 -29.55 3.52 5.12
N CYS A 303 -28.27 3.41 4.76
CA CYS A 303 -27.24 4.36 5.17
C CYS A 303 -27.41 5.71 4.47
N LEU A 304 -27.63 5.73 3.15
CA LEU A 304 -27.91 6.97 2.41
C LEU A 304 -29.18 7.66 2.94
N TYR A 305 -30.25 6.90 3.12
CA TYR A 305 -31.52 7.41 3.62
C TYR A 305 -31.39 8.05 5.00
N THR A 306 -30.67 7.40 5.92
CA THR A 306 -30.47 7.94 7.27
C THR A 306 -29.56 9.16 7.30
N VAL A 307 -28.56 9.25 6.42
CA VAL A 307 -27.75 10.46 6.25
C VAL A 307 -28.61 11.62 5.72
N LEU A 308 -29.46 11.39 4.72
CA LEU A 308 -30.39 12.42 4.22
C LEU A 308 -31.39 12.87 5.30
N LEU A 309 -31.93 11.95 6.09
CA LEU A 309 -32.80 12.29 7.22
C LEU A 309 -32.07 13.09 8.30
N SER A 310 -30.78 12.81 8.52
CA SER A 310 -29.93 13.55 9.48
C SER A 310 -29.81 15.04 9.14
N ILE A 311 -30.04 15.44 7.89
CA ILE A 311 -30.06 16.86 7.48
C ILE A 311 -31.20 17.63 8.16
N ARG A 312 -32.33 16.96 8.43
CA ARG A 312 -33.50 17.60 9.05
C ARG A 312 -33.20 18.08 10.47
N ARG A 313 -32.32 17.38 11.18
CA ARG A 313 -31.93 17.71 12.55
C ARG A 313 -30.88 18.82 12.57
N LYS A 314 -31.20 19.94 13.25
CA LYS A 314 -30.33 21.13 13.31
C LYS A 314 -28.92 20.84 13.84
N SER A 315 -28.77 19.90 14.77
CA SER A 315 -27.46 19.55 15.35
C SER A 315 -26.56 18.78 14.37
N THR A 316 -27.12 17.90 13.54
CA THR A 316 -26.35 17.07 12.58
C THR A 316 -26.36 17.61 11.16
N ARG A 317 -27.19 18.63 10.86
CA ARG A 317 -27.41 19.14 9.50
C ARG A 317 -26.14 19.44 8.75
N SER A 318 -25.31 20.33 9.28
CA SER A 318 -24.08 20.76 8.59
C SER A 318 -23.10 19.61 8.43
N PHE A 319 -22.98 18.74 9.44
CA PHE A 319 -22.12 17.56 9.39
C PHE A 319 -22.58 16.56 8.31
N ALA A 320 -23.88 16.28 8.22
CA ALA A 320 -24.46 15.42 7.19
C ALA A 320 -24.32 16.02 5.78
N CYS A 321 -24.53 17.33 5.62
CA CYS A 321 -24.32 18.02 4.35
C CYS A 321 -22.87 17.94 3.87
N ILE A 322 -21.90 18.25 4.74
CA ILE A 322 -20.48 18.17 4.38
C ILE A 322 -20.09 16.73 4.04
N LEU A 323 -20.55 15.74 4.81
CA LEU A 323 -20.32 14.33 4.53
C LEU A 323 -20.89 13.90 3.17
N LEU A 324 -22.11 14.34 2.81
CA LEU A 324 -22.68 14.10 1.49
C LEU A 324 -21.89 14.79 0.37
N CYS A 325 -21.37 16.00 0.60
CA CYS A 325 -20.48 16.66 -0.36
C CYS A 325 -19.23 15.81 -0.64
N PHE A 326 -18.57 15.30 0.41
CA PHE A 326 -17.45 14.38 0.25
C PHE A 326 -17.84 13.15 -0.57
N LEU A 327 -19.01 12.57 -0.29
CA LEU A 327 -19.49 11.36 -0.97
C LEU A 327 -19.96 11.59 -2.40
N PHE A 328 -20.34 12.81 -2.79
CA PHE A 328 -20.99 13.05 -4.09
C PHE A 328 -20.09 13.72 -5.14
N PHE A 329 -19.14 14.58 -4.75
CA PHE A 329 -18.32 15.34 -5.71
C PHE A 329 -16.96 14.69 -5.97
N ASN A 330 -16.60 14.50 -7.25
CA ASN A 330 -15.37 13.81 -7.66
C ASN A 330 -14.08 14.56 -7.26
N ILE A 331 -14.15 15.88 -7.06
CA ILE A 331 -13.02 16.70 -6.62
C ILE A 331 -12.41 16.17 -5.31
N PHE A 332 -13.25 15.73 -4.37
CA PHE A 332 -12.77 15.17 -3.11
C PHE A 332 -12.09 13.82 -3.32
N TYR A 333 -12.55 13.03 -4.28
CA TYR A 333 -11.92 11.75 -4.58
C TYR A 333 -10.51 11.99 -5.10
N TRP A 334 -10.35 12.95 -6.01
CA TRP A 334 -9.07 13.31 -6.59
C TRP A 334 -8.09 13.86 -5.54
N ILE A 335 -8.52 14.83 -4.73
CA ILE A 335 -7.69 15.43 -3.67
C ILE A 335 -7.25 14.34 -2.67
N LEU A 336 -8.18 13.51 -2.19
CA LEU A 336 -7.89 12.51 -1.17
C LEU A 336 -7.10 11.29 -1.69
N ASN A 337 -7.03 11.07 -3.01
CA ASN A 337 -6.11 10.10 -3.62
C ASN A 337 -4.73 10.73 -3.95
N GLY A 338 -4.41 11.90 -3.40
CA GLY A 338 -3.12 12.57 -3.64
C GLY A 338 -3.00 13.13 -5.06
N THR A 339 -4.12 13.58 -5.65
CA THR A 339 -4.20 14.15 -7.01
C THR A 339 -3.87 13.18 -8.17
N LEU A 340 -3.82 11.88 -7.90
CA LEU A 340 -3.51 10.86 -8.91
C LEU A 340 -4.70 10.55 -9.84
N TYR A 341 -5.88 10.28 -9.27
CA TYR A 341 -7.07 9.91 -10.04
C TYR A 341 -8.36 10.09 -9.23
N VAL A 342 -9.49 10.15 -9.93
CA VAL A 342 -10.83 10.14 -9.33
C VAL A 342 -11.24 8.69 -9.05
N ARG A 343 -11.05 8.22 -7.80
CA ARG A 343 -11.56 6.94 -7.33
C ARG A 343 -12.19 7.02 -5.93
N PRO A 344 -13.38 6.44 -5.72
CA PRO A 344 -14.11 6.54 -4.46
C PRO A 344 -13.47 5.84 -3.26
N LYS A 345 -12.47 4.96 -3.47
CA LYS A 345 -11.88 4.15 -2.38
C LYS A 345 -11.34 4.99 -1.23
N SER A 346 -10.85 6.19 -1.54
CA SER A 346 -10.36 7.14 -0.54
C SER A 346 -11.42 7.57 0.47
N LEU A 347 -12.71 7.26 0.27
CA LEU A 347 -13.79 7.60 1.20
C LEU A 347 -14.12 6.51 2.22
N ILE A 348 -13.50 5.33 2.14
CA ILE A 348 -13.64 4.26 3.16
C ILE A 348 -13.45 4.78 4.61
N PRO A 349 -12.49 5.69 4.92
CA PRO A 349 -12.33 6.25 6.28
C PRO A 349 -13.53 7.03 6.82
N PHE A 350 -14.50 7.43 5.99
CA PHE A 350 -15.71 8.14 6.41
C PHE A 350 -16.82 7.19 6.87
N MET A 351 -16.66 5.87 6.65
CA MET A 351 -17.64 4.85 7.01
C MET A 351 -18.08 4.90 8.49
N PRO A 352 -17.20 5.04 9.50
CA PRO A 352 -17.64 5.15 10.90
C PRO A 352 -18.56 6.35 11.16
N LEU A 353 -18.37 7.46 10.44
CA LEU A 353 -19.20 8.67 10.57
C LEU A 353 -20.59 8.48 9.96
N ILE A 354 -20.65 7.79 8.83
CA ILE A 354 -21.90 7.39 8.19
C ILE A 354 -22.70 6.49 9.15
N LEU A 355 -22.05 5.46 9.69
CA LEU A 355 -22.68 4.51 10.62
C LEU A 355 -23.12 5.16 11.93
N TYR A 356 -22.40 6.17 12.42
CA TYR A 356 -22.84 6.99 13.54
C TYR A 356 -24.15 7.73 13.24
N LEU A 357 -24.26 8.41 12.09
CA LEU A 357 -25.51 9.06 11.67
C LEU A 357 -26.64 8.07 11.44
N THR A 358 -26.32 6.90 10.90
CA THR A 358 -27.29 5.82 10.70
C THR A 358 -27.85 5.32 12.03
N ALA A 359 -27.00 4.93 12.98
CA ALA A 359 -27.41 4.47 14.31
C ALA A 359 -28.26 5.52 15.03
N LEU A 360 -27.78 6.76 15.03
CA LEU A 360 -28.43 7.90 15.68
C LEU A 360 -29.80 8.22 15.06
N THR A 361 -29.95 8.07 13.75
CA THR A 361 -31.23 8.32 13.05
C THR A 361 -32.20 7.17 13.25
N LEU A 362 -31.74 5.92 13.18
CA LEU A 362 -32.57 4.74 13.44
C LEU A 362 -33.15 4.76 14.87
N GLU A 363 -32.34 5.17 15.85
CA GLU A 363 -32.80 5.34 17.22
C GLU A 363 -33.89 6.40 17.34
N GLU A 364 -33.74 7.52 16.66
CA GLU A 364 -34.72 8.59 16.69
C GLU A 364 -35.99 8.28 15.90
N LEU A 365 -35.91 7.51 14.82
CA LEU A 365 -37.07 6.97 14.13
C LEU A 365 -37.84 6.01 15.05
N LYS A 366 -37.13 5.12 15.76
CA LYS A 366 -37.72 4.20 16.75
C LYS A 366 -38.36 4.96 17.91
N ALA A 367 -37.69 6.00 18.42
CA ALA A 367 -38.19 6.88 19.47
C ALA A 367 -39.20 7.93 18.97
N ARG A 368 -39.51 7.95 17.66
CA ARG A 368 -40.44 8.88 17.00
C ARG A 368 -40.08 10.37 17.15
N ARG A 369 -38.80 10.69 17.38
CA ARG A 369 -38.28 12.06 17.41
C ARG A 369 -38.10 12.63 15.99
N ILE A 370 -37.84 11.77 15.02
CA ILE A 370 -37.84 12.08 13.59
C ILE A 370 -38.91 11.23 12.90
N ARG A 371 -39.53 11.77 11.85
CA ARG A 371 -40.49 11.05 11.00
C ARG A 371 -39.82 10.58 9.71
N HIS A 372 -40.31 9.44 9.21
CA HIS A 372 -39.96 8.95 7.88
C HIS A 372 -40.31 9.97 6.79
N SER A 373 -39.67 9.83 5.64
CA SER A 373 -39.92 10.65 4.46
C SER A 373 -39.97 9.80 3.21
N LEU A 374 -41.16 9.66 2.62
CA LEU A 374 -41.30 8.99 1.34
C LEU A 374 -40.53 9.72 0.22
N PRO A 375 -40.56 11.07 0.10
CA PRO A 375 -39.77 11.76 -0.93
C PRO A 375 -38.26 11.48 -0.86
N LEU A 376 -37.66 11.50 0.34
CA LEU A 376 -36.23 11.19 0.49
C LEU A 376 -35.92 9.73 0.17
N ALA A 377 -36.82 8.80 0.49
CA ALA A 377 -36.66 7.40 0.11
C ALA A 377 -36.69 7.22 -1.42
N LEU A 378 -37.58 7.93 -2.12
CA LEU A 378 -37.62 7.96 -3.58
C LEU A 378 -36.35 8.59 -4.18
N CYS A 379 -35.83 9.68 -3.58
CA CYS A 379 -34.54 10.25 -3.98
C CYS A 379 -33.38 9.25 -3.84
N CYS A 380 -33.40 8.36 -2.84
CA CYS A 380 -32.39 7.31 -2.67
C CYS A 380 -32.41 6.26 -3.80
N LEU A 381 -33.48 6.18 -4.59
CA LEU A 381 -33.55 5.26 -5.73
C LEU A 381 -32.77 5.75 -6.94
N ILE A 382 -32.47 7.05 -7.04
CA ILE A 382 -31.76 7.61 -8.21
C ILE A 382 -30.40 6.90 -8.42
N PRO A 383 -29.51 6.77 -7.42
CA PRO A 383 -28.26 6.03 -7.59
C PRO A 383 -28.47 4.56 -7.95
N VAL A 384 -29.50 3.91 -7.41
CA VAL A 384 -29.84 2.50 -7.68
C VAL A 384 -30.22 2.31 -9.14
N ILE A 385 -31.10 3.17 -9.66
CA ILE A 385 -31.57 3.15 -11.04
C ILE A 385 -30.38 3.36 -11.98
N VAL A 386 -29.53 4.35 -11.71
CA VAL A 386 -28.33 4.60 -12.51
C VAL A 386 -27.39 3.38 -12.50
N GLN A 387 -27.16 2.76 -11.34
CA GLN A 387 -26.32 1.57 -11.25
C GLN A 387 -26.92 0.35 -11.99
N ILE A 388 -28.23 0.14 -11.92
CA ILE A 388 -28.91 -0.98 -12.61
C ILE A 388 -28.89 -0.81 -14.13
N LEU A 389 -29.12 0.42 -14.62
CA LEU A 389 -29.24 0.71 -16.05
C LEU A 389 -27.87 0.80 -16.75
N PHE A 390 -26.87 1.41 -16.10
CA PHE A 390 -25.64 1.82 -16.79
C PHE A 390 -24.35 1.18 -16.29
N VAL A 391 -24.32 0.59 -15.08
CA VAL A 391 -23.06 0.14 -14.45
C VAL A 391 -23.01 -1.37 -14.25
N SER A 392 -24.06 -1.95 -13.66
CA SER A 392 -24.07 -3.38 -13.33
C SER A 392 -24.44 -4.21 -14.54
N HIS A 393 -23.66 -5.24 -14.85
CA HIS A 393 -23.97 -6.21 -15.90
C HIS A 393 -24.47 -7.55 -15.36
N ASP A 394 -24.41 -7.74 -14.05
CA ASP A 394 -24.83 -8.98 -13.39
C ASP A 394 -26.28 -8.92 -12.90
N ASN A 395 -27.11 -9.82 -13.41
CA ASN A 395 -28.54 -9.88 -13.13
C ASN A 395 -28.86 -10.18 -11.66
N GLN A 396 -28.09 -11.05 -10.99
CA GLN A 396 -28.36 -11.35 -9.58
C GLN A 396 -28.12 -10.13 -8.70
N PHE A 397 -27.04 -9.39 -8.96
CA PHE A 397 -26.73 -8.17 -8.23
C PHE A 397 -27.74 -7.05 -8.50
N LYS A 398 -28.26 -6.93 -9.73
CA LYS A 398 -29.36 -6.01 -10.06
C LYS A 398 -30.61 -6.29 -9.21
N ILE A 399 -30.97 -7.56 -9.06
CA ILE A 399 -32.13 -7.98 -8.25
C ILE A 399 -31.93 -7.57 -6.79
N LEU A 400 -30.75 -7.81 -6.21
CA LEU A 400 -30.46 -7.42 -4.82
C LEU A 400 -30.58 -5.91 -4.61
N MET A 401 -30.06 -5.10 -5.53
CA MET A 401 -30.18 -3.64 -5.46
C MET A 401 -31.63 -3.16 -5.59
N ALA A 402 -32.41 -3.78 -6.47
CA ALA A 402 -33.83 -3.47 -6.63
C ALA A 402 -34.64 -3.84 -5.38
N LEU A 403 -34.34 -4.98 -4.75
CA LEU A 403 -34.95 -5.40 -3.49
C LEU A 403 -34.61 -4.46 -2.33
N ASP A 404 -33.37 -3.97 -2.25
CA ASP A 404 -32.98 -2.96 -1.24
C ASP A 404 -33.76 -1.65 -1.44
N GLY A 405 -33.91 -1.21 -2.69
CA GLY A 405 -34.74 -0.04 -3.03
C GLY A 405 -36.21 -0.23 -2.67
N LEU A 406 -36.81 -1.36 -3.05
CA LEU A 406 -38.21 -1.68 -2.75
C LEU A 406 -38.44 -1.76 -1.23
N CYS A 407 -37.57 -2.47 -0.50
CA CYS A 407 -37.67 -2.58 0.95
C CYS A 407 -37.56 -1.21 1.63
N LEU A 408 -36.70 -0.31 1.15
CA LEU A 408 -36.56 1.03 1.69
C LEU A 408 -37.83 1.87 1.50
N VAL A 409 -38.42 1.83 0.30
CA VAL A 409 -39.68 2.55 0.02
C VAL A 409 -40.80 2.04 0.92
N LEU A 410 -40.98 0.72 1.01
CA LEU A 410 -41.98 0.10 1.88
C LEU A 410 -41.73 0.43 3.36
N PHE A 411 -40.47 0.42 3.80
CA PHE A 411 -40.09 0.78 5.16
C PHE A 411 -40.47 2.23 5.48
N SER A 412 -40.12 3.16 4.59
CA SER A 412 -40.46 4.59 4.70
C SER A 412 -41.97 4.84 4.66
N ALA A 413 -42.71 4.15 3.79
CA ALA A 413 -44.16 4.25 3.66
C ALA A 413 -44.88 3.69 4.89
N SER A 414 -44.47 2.51 5.38
CA SER A 414 -45.05 1.88 6.57
C SER A 414 -44.93 2.77 7.81
N GLY A 415 -43.79 3.45 7.98
CA GLY A 415 -43.55 4.40 9.06
C GLY A 415 -44.24 5.76 8.88
N SER A 416 -44.62 6.13 7.66
CA SER A 416 -45.30 7.41 7.37
C SER A 416 -46.83 7.31 7.38
N ILE A 417 -47.40 6.18 6.95
CA ILE A 417 -48.84 6.03 6.62
C ILE A 417 -49.60 5.19 7.66
N CYS A 418 -48.99 4.16 8.28
CA CYS A 418 -49.73 3.19 9.09
C CYS A 418 -49.20 3.03 10.52
N LYS A 419 -49.81 3.75 11.48
CA LYS A 419 -49.49 3.63 12.93
C LYS A 419 -49.71 2.22 13.52
N LYS A 420 -50.50 1.35 12.85
CA LYS A 420 -50.92 0.03 13.35
C LYS A 420 -50.06 -1.17 12.89
N ARG A 421 -49.14 -1.03 11.92
CA ARG A 421 -48.38 -2.17 11.33
C ARG A 421 -46.94 -2.29 11.86
N LYS A 422 -46.76 -2.46 13.18
CA LYS A 422 -45.43 -2.56 13.80
C LYS A 422 -44.58 -3.75 13.31
N LEU A 423 -45.18 -4.93 13.11
CA LEU A 423 -44.46 -6.13 12.65
C LEU A 423 -43.89 -5.96 11.23
N LEU A 424 -44.65 -5.38 10.31
CA LEU A 424 -44.19 -5.15 8.92
C LEU A 424 -42.96 -4.23 8.88
N ALA A 425 -43.00 -3.11 9.62
CA ALA A 425 -41.87 -2.18 9.70
C ALA A 425 -40.63 -2.84 10.32
N GLN A 426 -40.81 -3.71 11.33
CA GLN A 426 -39.72 -4.48 11.92
C GLN A 426 -39.13 -5.51 10.95
N GLY A 427 -39.97 -6.23 10.20
CA GLY A 427 -39.53 -7.17 9.17
C GLY A 427 -38.75 -6.46 8.05
N LEU A 428 -39.22 -5.31 7.58
CA LEU A 428 -38.51 -4.51 6.58
C LEU A 428 -37.18 -3.96 7.10
N ALA A 429 -37.14 -3.49 8.36
CA ALA A 429 -35.89 -3.08 8.98
C ALA A 429 -34.90 -4.26 9.11
N PHE A 430 -35.39 -5.45 9.46
CA PHE A 430 -34.59 -6.68 9.50
C PHE A 430 -34.00 -7.02 8.13
N LEU A 431 -34.80 -6.91 7.06
CA LEU A 431 -34.32 -7.12 5.69
C LEU A 431 -33.23 -6.12 5.29
N LEU A 432 -33.45 -4.81 5.55
CA LEU A 432 -32.56 -3.72 5.18
C LEU A 432 -31.23 -3.71 5.96
N ILE A 433 -31.24 -4.16 7.21
CA ILE A 433 -30.07 -4.08 8.10
C ILE A 433 -29.30 -5.39 8.14
N LEU A 434 -29.98 -6.54 8.08
CA LEU A 434 -29.35 -7.85 8.26
C LEU A 434 -29.28 -8.66 6.96
N VAL A 435 -30.42 -8.92 6.32
CA VAL A 435 -30.48 -9.89 5.20
C VAL A 435 -29.82 -9.35 3.94
N LEU A 436 -30.21 -8.16 3.49
CA LEU A 436 -29.74 -7.61 2.21
C LEU A 436 -28.25 -7.24 2.25
N PRO A 437 -27.71 -6.56 3.29
CA PRO A 437 -26.27 -6.32 3.39
C PRO A 437 -25.45 -7.62 3.37
N ALA A 438 -25.88 -8.65 4.11
CA ALA A 438 -25.20 -9.95 4.12
C ALA A 438 -25.23 -10.64 2.75
N LYS A 439 -26.39 -10.65 2.06
CA LYS A 439 -26.51 -11.24 0.71
C LYS A 439 -25.69 -10.50 -0.34
N ILE A 440 -25.63 -9.17 -0.26
CA ILE A 440 -24.80 -8.34 -1.13
C ILE A 440 -23.32 -8.66 -0.91
N TYR A 441 -22.88 -8.72 0.35
CA TYR A 441 -21.52 -9.14 0.70
C TYR A 441 -21.20 -10.54 0.16
N LEU A 442 -22.04 -11.55 0.45
CA LEU A 442 -21.82 -12.94 0.00
C LEU A 442 -21.75 -13.04 -1.54
N ASN A 443 -22.57 -12.29 -2.26
CA ASN A 443 -22.54 -12.26 -3.73
C ASN A 443 -21.22 -11.73 -4.29
N LYS A 444 -20.60 -10.73 -3.63
CA LYS A 444 -19.31 -10.17 -4.04
C LYS A 444 -18.15 -11.09 -3.65
N SER A 445 -18.12 -11.50 -2.38
CA SER A 445 -17.03 -12.30 -1.81
C SER A 445 -16.98 -13.72 -2.37
N GLY A 446 -18.13 -14.30 -2.74
CA GLY A 446 -18.21 -15.62 -3.37
C GLY A 446 -17.66 -15.68 -4.81
N ARG A 447 -17.19 -14.55 -5.36
CA ARG A 447 -16.54 -14.48 -6.69
C ARG A 447 -15.03 -14.34 -6.60
N GLU A 448 -14.47 -14.29 -5.39
CA GLU A 448 -13.04 -14.16 -5.19
C GLU A 448 -12.34 -15.51 -5.29
N GLU A 449 -11.14 -15.48 -5.86
CA GLU A 449 -10.25 -16.63 -5.90
C GLU A 449 -9.33 -16.58 -4.68
N TYR A 450 -9.57 -17.49 -3.75
CA TYR A 450 -8.78 -17.65 -2.54
C TYR A 450 -7.54 -18.52 -2.79
N VAL A 451 -6.50 -18.29 -2.02
CA VAL A 451 -5.26 -19.09 -2.08
C VAL A 451 -5.51 -20.46 -1.46
N SER A 452 -5.06 -21.53 -2.11
CA SER A 452 -5.09 -22.88 -1.52
C SER A 452 -4.20 -22.95 -0.28
N ALA A 453 -4.63 -23.65 0.77
CA ALA A 453 -3.79 -23.91 1.94
C ALA A 453 -2.59 -24.82 1.60
N THR A 454 -2.69 -25.59 0.52
CA THR A 454 -1.62 -26.44 -0.03
C THR A 454 -1.01 -25.83 -1.30
N ASP A 455 -0.97 -24.49 -1.43
CA ASP A 455 -0.46 -23.87 -2.65
C ASP A 455 1.00 -24.26 -2.93
N ASP A 456 1.17 -25.14 -3.92
CA ASP A 456 2.46 -25.63 -4.37
C ASP A 456 3.15 -24.72 -5.39
N SER A 457 2.64 -23.50 -5.60
CA SER A 457 3.22 -22.51 -6.54
C SER A 457 4.70 -22.19 -6.33
N ARG A 458 5.21 -22.54 -5.14
CA ARG A 458 6.56 -22.21 -4.64
C ARG A 458 7.29 -23.41 -4.04
N SER A 459 6.65 -24.58 -3.90
CA SER A 459 7.13 -25.68 -3.04
C SER A 459 7.86 -26.80 -3.78
N THR A 460 8.00 -26.73 -5.11
CA THR A 460 8.55 -27.84 -5.91
C THR A 460 9.96 -28.26 -5.48
N PHE A 461 10.80 -27.27 -5.18
CA PHE A 461 12.10 -27.47 -4.57
C PHE A 461 12.11 -26.80 -3.21
N SER A 462 12.54 -27.52 -2.18
CA SER A 462 12.66 -26.92 -0.84
C SER A 462 13.78 -25.87 -0.83
N ASP A 463 13.65 -24.86 0.04
CA ASP A 463 14.67 -23.81 0.22
C ASP A 463 16.07 -24.42 0.45
N SER A 464 16.15 -25.50 1.23
CA SER A 464 17.40 -26.23 1.49
C SER A 464 18.02 -26.87 0.24
N GLN A 465 17.19 -27.39 -0.67
CA GLN A 465 17.64 -27.96 -1.93
C GLN A 465 18.16 -26.88 -2.87
N ILE A 466 17.45 -25.75 -2.95
CA ILE A 466 17.88 -24.61 -3.76
C ILE A 466 19.23 -24.08 -3.26
N LEU A 467 19.36 -23.84 -1.95
CA LEU A 467 20.62 -23.38 -1.35
C LEU A 467 21.80 -24.34 -1.56
N LYS A 468 21.54 -25.66 -1.62
CA LYS A 468 22.58 -26.67 -1.87
C LYS A 468 23.01 -26.72 -3.34
N LEU A 469 22.08 -26.55 -4.26
CA LEU A 469 22.32 -26.65 -5.71
C LEU A 469 22.83 -25.33 -6.31
N CYS A 470 22.32 -24.20 -5.81
CA CYS A 470 22.72 -22.85 -6.20
C CYS A 470 23.76 -22.29 -5.23
N LYS A 471 25.02 -22.74 -5.38
CA LYS A 471 26.11 -22.43 -4.43
C LYS A 471 26.52 -20.95 -4.41
N ASP A 472 26.35 -20.25 -5.54
CA ASP A 472 26.67 -18.83 -5.63
C ASP A 472 25.49 -18.00 -5.08
N SER A 473 25.57 -17.64 -3.79
CA SER A 473 24.50 -16.89 -3.12
C SER A 473 24.40 -15.43 -3.58
N GLN A 474 25.38 -14.92 -4.33
CA GLN A 474 25.40 -13.56 -4.89
C GLN A 474 24.83 -13.51 -6.31
N ALA A 475 24.84 -14.66 -7.01
CA ALA A 475 24.21 -14.79 -8.31
C ALA A 475 22.71 -14.51 -8.27
N ARG A 476 22.19 -14.02 -9.40
CA ARG A 476 20.78 -13.70 -9.55
C ARG A 476 19.98 -14.97 -9.86
N MET A 477 18.84 -15.11 -9.18
CA MET A 477 17.92 -16.23 -9.37
C MET A 477 16.50 -15.74 -9.64
N ASP A 478 15.91 -16.19 -10.74
CA ASP A 478 14.54 -15.87 -11.13
C ASP A 478 13.63 -17.12 -11.22
N THR A 479 12.32 -16.91 -11.19
CA THR A 479 11.29 -17.94 -11.35
C THR A 479 10.40 -17.51 -12.50
N LEU A 480 10.38 -18.30 -13.57
CA LEU A 480 9.58 -18.04 -14.77
C LEU A 480 8.15 -18.59 -14.63
N GLU A 481 7.96 -19.53 -13.70
CA GLU A 481 6.65 -20.08 -13.37
C GLU A 481 5.79 -19.09 -12.59
N ARG A 482 4.52 -18.94 -13.00
CA ARG A 482 3.54 -18.02 -12.39
C ARG A 482 4.18 -16.65 -12.08
N PRO A 483 4.72 -15.95 -13.10
CA PRO A 483 5.70 -14.89 -12.88
C PRO A 483 5.12 -13.66 -12.17
N TYR A 484 3.80 -13.45 -12.27
CA TYR A 484 3.10 -12.43 -11.49
C TYR A 484 3.11 -12.76 -9.98
N THR A 485 2.74 -13.98 -9.61
CA THR A 485 2.69 -14.46 -8.22
C THR A 485 4.06 -14.51 -7.56
N ASN A 486 5.10 -14.78 -8.35
CA ASN A 486 6.46 -14.96 -7.87
C ASN A 486 7.34 -13.72 -8.06
N SER A 487 6.79 -12.58 -8.50
CA SER A 487 7.56 -11.35 -8.78
C SER A 487 8.36 -10.83 -7.58
N ASN A 488 7.82 -10.99 -6.37
CA ASN A 488 8.45 -10.55 -5.12
C ASN A 488 8.97 -11.71 -4.26
N TYR A 489 8.83 -12.97 -4.72
CA TYR A 489 9.16 -14.14 -3.92
C TYR A 489 10.68 -14.35 -3.87
N MET A 490 11.19 -14.64 -2.68
CA MET A 490 12.60 -14.94 -2.45
C MET A 490 12.74 -16.16 -1.55
N VAL A 491 13.74 -16.98 -1.87
CA VAL A 491 14.08 -18.19 -1.11
C VAL A 491 14.82 -17.77 0.17
N TRP A 492 15.76 -16.82 0.09
CA TRP A 492 16.48 -16.26 1.25
C TRP A 492 16.54 -14.72 1.23
N GLY A 493 16.90 -14.12 2.38
CA GLY A 493 16.74 -12.68 2.63
C GLY A 493 17.62 -11.71 1.84
N THR A 494 18.73 -12.18 1.28
CA THR A 494 19.71 -11.37 0.51
C THR A 494 19.81 -11.79 -0.95
N GLN A 495 18.84 -12.57 -1.45
CA GLN A 495 18.80 -13.02 -2.84
C GLN A 495 18.72 -11.83 -3.80
N ASN A 496 19.44 -11.91 -4.93
CA ASN A 496 19.29 -10.99 -6.04
C ASN A 496 18.27 -11.54 -7.04
N ARG A 497 17.39 -10.68 -7.56
CA ARG A 497 16.30 -11.06 -8.47
C ARG A 497 16.02 -9.96 -9.50
N SER A 498 15.60 -10.33 -10.70
CA SER A 498 15.30 -9.35 -11.76
C SER A 498 13.88 -8.80 -11.68
N SER A 499 12.93 -9.56 -11.13
CA SER A 499 11.54 -9.12 -10.98
C SER A 499 11.30 -8.27 -9.75
N ILE A 500 10.25 -7.46 -9.83
CA ILE A 500 9.66 -6.74 -8.72
C ILE A 500 8.21 -6.40 -9.03
N TYR A 501 7.32 -6.52 -8.05
CA TYR A 501 6.00 -5.93 -8.11
C TYR A 501 5.80 -4.93 -6.97
N SER A 502 6.11 -3.67 -7.27
CA SER A 502 5.93 -2.54 -6.37
C SER A 502 5.38 -1.33 -7.09
N SER A 503 4.48 -0.62 -6.42
CA SER A 503 4.04 0.71 -6.84
C SER A 503 5.16 1.74 -6.93
N VAL A 504 6.30 1.54 -6.29
CA VAL A 504 7.40 2.52 -6.24
C VAL A 504 8.68 1.92 -6.85
N SER A 505 8.53 0.98 -7.78
CA SER A 505 9.66 0.35 -8.46
C SER A 505 10.51 1.38 -9.23
N ASN A 506 11.79 1.06 -9.41
CA ASN A 506 12.76 1.90 -10.12
C ASN A 506 12.29 2.23 -11.55
N SER A 507 12.04 3.51 -11.85
CA SER A 507 11.53 3.92 -13.17
C SER A 507 12.55 3.73 -14.29
N THR A 508 13.84 3.92 -14.02
CA THR A 508 14.91 3.76 -14.99
C THR A 508 15.07 2.28 -15.37
N TYR A 509 15.04 1.38 -14.39
CA TYR A 509 15.03 -0.06 -14.66
C TYR A 509 13.77 -0.50 -15.40
N ASN A 510 12.61 0.07 -15.09
CA ASN A 510 11.36 -0.21 -15.80
C ASN A 510 11.47 0.16 -17.29
N GLN A 511 12.02 1.33 -17.60
CA GLN A 511 12.27 1.79 -18.97
C GLN A 511 13.30 0.91 -19.68
N PHE A 512 14.40 0.55 -19.02
CA PHE A 512 15.35 -0.39 -19.58
C PHE A 512 14.70 -1.74 -19.92
N TYR A 513 13.91 -2.28 -19.00
CA TYR A 513 13.25 -3.57 -19.17
C TYR A 513 12.20 -3.53 -20.32
N TYR A 514 11.34 -2.53 -20.35
CA TYR A 514 10.19 -2.48 -21.28
C TYR A 514 10.42 -1.70 -22.57
N ASP A 515 11.32 -0.72 -22.58
CA ASP A 515 11.51 0.18 -23.73
C ASP A 515 12.86 -0.05 -24.42
N THR A 516 13.95 -0.26 -23.66
CA THR A 516 15.27 -0.61 -24.23
C THR A 516 15.30 -2.06 -24.70
N LEU A 517 15.00 -3.01 -23.81
CA LEU A 517 14.98 -4.44 -24.14
C LEU A 517 13.69 -4.87 -24.84
N ARG A 518 12.62 -4.07 -24.79
CA ARG A 518 11.29 -4.43 -25.32
C ARG A 518 10.79 -5.80 -24.83
N ASN A 519 11.00 -6.08 -23.54
CA ASN A 519 10.42 -7.27 -22.92
C ASN A 519 8.89 -7.28 -23.01
N SER A 520 8.31 -8.48 -22.98
CA SER A 520 6.86 -8.64 -23.04
C SER A 520 6.15 -7.97 -21.86
N ILE A 521 5.14 -7.15 -22.14
CA ILE A 521 4.28 -6.56 -21.11
C ILE A 521 3.02 -7.41 -20.96
N SER A 522 3.04 -8.41 -20.08
CA SER A 522 1.90 -9.34 -19.93
C SER A 522 0.68 -8.75 -19.22
N ASN A 523 0.90 -7.68 -18.44
CA ASN A 523 -0.12 -7.00 -17.67
C ASN A 523 -0.62 -5.74 -18.39
N ARG A 524 -1.83 -5.30 -18.04
CA ARG A 524 -2.38 -4.03 -18.55
C ARG A 524 -1.69 -2.76 -18.01
N ASN A 525 -0.63 -2.92 -17.21
CA ASN A 525 0.15 -1.84 -16.60
C ASN A 525 1.62 -2.27 -16.52
N ARG A 526 2.51 -1.33 -16.24
CA ARG A 526 3.96 -1.55 -16.07
C ARG A 526 4.41 -1.60 -14.61
N VAL A 527 3.50 -1.77 -13.65
CA VAL A 527 3.80 -1.70 -12.19
C VAL A 527 4.48 -2.99 -11.70
N ALA A 528 4.26 -4.11 -12.39
CA ALA A 528 4.90 -5.38 -12.07
C ALA A 528 5.88 -5.75 -13.19
N VAL A 529 7.17 -5.77 -12.86
CA VAL A 529 8.23 -6.32 -13.72
C VAL A 529 8.25 -7.83 -13.49
N THR A 530 7.55 -8.56 -14.37
CA THR A 530 7.41 -10.02 -14.33
C THR A 530 8.43 -10.68 -15.24
N MET A 531 9.06 -11.79 -14.81
CA MET A 531 10.05 -12.50 -15.62
C MET A 531 9.41 -13.48 -16.59
N HIS A 532 9.85 -13.42 -17.84
CA HIS A 532 9.62 -14.41 -18.88
C HIS A 532 10.97 -14.75 -19.51
N SER A 533 11.05 -15.84 -20.27
CA SER A 533 12.30 -16.15 -20.97
C SER A 533 12.65 -15.02 -21.93
N ASN A 534 13.86 -14.47 -21.76
CA ASN A 534 14.47 -13.51 -22.66
C ASN A 534 15.99 -13.59 -22.50
N PRO A 535 16.71 -14.15 -23.50
CA PRO A 535 18.15 -14.32 -23.43
C PRO A 535 18.93 -13.02 -23.18
N PHE A 536 18.47 -11.86 -23.68
CA PHE A 536 19.14 -10.57 -23.45
C PHE A 536 19.04 -10.15 -21.99
N GLN A 537 17.84 -10.22 -21.43
CA GLN A 537 17.61 -9.91 -20.02
C GLN A 537 18.41 -10.85 -19.12
N GLU A 538 18.34 -12.15 -19.39
CA GLU A 538 19.01 -13.19 -18.62
C GLU A 538 20.53 -13.00 -18.62
N TYR A 539 21.13 -12.76 -19.78
CA TYR A 539 22.56 -12.51 -19.94
C TYR A 539 23.01 -11.20 -19.25
N LEU A 540 22.34 -10.08 -19.55
CA LEU A 540 22.73 -8.75 -19.05
C LEU A 540 22.55 -8.62 -17.54
N MET A 541 21.51 -9.24 -17.00
CA MET A 541 21.27 -9.27 -15.56
C MET A 541 21.99 -10.43 -14.86
N GLY A 542 22.88 -11.16 -15.51
CA GLY A 542 23.60 -12.22 -14.79
C GLY A 542 22.69 -13.25 -14.12
N VAL A 543 21.56 -13.58 -14.75
CA VAL A 543 20.58 -14.53 -14.22
C VAL A 543 21.16 -15.92 -14.37
N ARG A 544 21.96 -16.34 -13.39
CA ARG A 544 22.64 -17.63 -13.43
C ARG A 544 21.68 -18.78 -13.16
N TYR A 545 20.71 -18.59 -12.28
CA TYR A 545 19.79 -19.65 -11.86
C TYR A 545 18.35 -19.32 -12.22
N ILE A 546 17.63 -20.30 -12.75
CA ILE A 546 16.20 -20.17 -13.02
C ILE A 546 15.42 -21.39 -12.52
N GLN A 547 14.20 -21.12 -12.07
CA GLN A 547 13.18 -22.15 -11.88
C GLN A 547 12.08 -21.99 -12.94
N THR A 548 11.82 -23.06 -13.69
CA THR A 548 10.87 -23.09 -14.83
C THR A 548 10.35 -24.51 -15.07
N THR A 549 9.49 -24.72 -16.07
CA THR A 549 9.15 -26.08 -16.54
C THR A 549 10.10 -26.53 -17.64
N LYS A 550 10.21 -27.84 -17.86
CA LYS A 550 11.08 -28.41 -18.90
C LYS A 550 10.75 -27.89 -20.31
N GLU A 551 9.49 -27.58 -20.57
CA GLU A 551 9.01 -27.05 -21.84
C GLU A 551 9.37 -25.57 -22.03
N GLN A 552 9.50 -24.82 -20.93
CA GLN A 552 9.81 -23.39 -20.91
C GLN A 552 11.28 -23.10 -20.56
N LEU A 553 12.16 -24.12 -20.64
CA LEU A 553 13.58 -23.96 -20.40
C LEU A 553 14.22 -23.12 -21.52
N PRO A 554 14.77 -21.93 -21.20
CA PRO A 554 15.48 -21.10 -22.18
C PRO A 554 16.74 -21.80 -22.69
N ALA A 555 17.14 -21.46 -23.91
CA ALA A 555 18.38 -22.00 -24.47
C ALA A 555 19.61 -21.54 -23.67
N GLY A 556 20.59 -22.43 -23.47
CA GLY A 556 21.83 -22.17 -22.73
C GLY A 556 21.79 -22.54 -21.25
N TYR A 557 20.64 -22.95 -20.70
CA TYR A 557 20.52 -23.39 -19.31
C TYR A 557 20.60 -24.91 -19.19
N GLN A 558 21.43 -25.38 -18.27
CA GLN A 558 21.59 -26.79 -17.95
C GLN A 558 20.77 -27.17 -16.71
N ILE A 559 20.02 -28.27 -16.79
CA ILE A 559 19.20 -28.77 -15.69
C ILE A 559 20.10 -29.25 -14.54
N LYS A 560 19.91 -28.69 -13.35
CA LYS A 560 20.55 -29.12 -12.09
C LYS A 560 19.68 -30.09 -11.31
N ALA A 561 18.36 -29.91 -11.37
CA ALA A 561 17.38 -30.82 -10.77
C ALA A 561 16.06 -30.77 -11.54
N GLU A 562 15.36 -31.91 -11.61
CA GLU A 562 14.03 -32.05 -12.22
C GLU A 562 13.10 -32.79 -11.25
N LYS A 563 11.87 -32.29 -11.08
CA LYS A 563 10.80 -32.93 -10.31
C LYS A 563 9.44 -32.58 -10.92
N ASN A 564 8.63 -33.60 -11.21
CA ASN A 564 7.25 -33.44 -11.71
C ASN A 564 7.14 -32.47 -12.92
N GLY A 565 8.12 -32.47 -13.83
CA GLY A 565 8.17 -31.57 -15.00
C GLY A 565 8.70 -30.15 -14.73
N HIS A 566 8.97 -29.81 -13.47
CA HIS A 566 9.63 -28.57 -13.07
C HIS A 566 11.14 -28.78 -12.98
N VAL A 567 11.90 -27.75 -13.34
CA VAL A 567 13.36 -27.78 -13.39
C VAL A 567 13.96 -26.59 -12.65
N LEU A 568 15.05 -26.87 -11.95
CA LEU A 568 16.02 -25.88 -11.50
C LEU A 568 17.22 -25.96 -12.45
N ALA A 569 17.58 -24.86 -13.09
CA ALA A 569 18.61 -24.85 -14.12
C ALA A 569 19.64 -23.74 -13.89
N GLU A 570 20.83 -23.91 -14.46
CA GLU A 570 21.97 -23.01 -14.35
C GLU A 570 22.53 -22.64 -15.73
N ASN A 571 22.90 -21.38 -15.92
CA ASN A 571 23.71 -20.90 -17.03
C ASN A 571 24.89 -20.08 -16.48
N ASP A 572 26.11 -20.56 -16.67
CA ASP A 572 27.34 -19.90 -16.22
C ASP A 572 27.93 -18.91 -17.24
N GLN A 573 27.33 -18.82 -18.44
CA GLN A 573 27.73 -17.92 -19.53
C GLN A 573 26.93 -16.60 -19.50
N VAL A 574 26.55 -16.13 -18.32
CA VAL A 574 25.87 -14.84 -18.11
C VAL A 574 26.86 -13.80 -17.57
N LEU A 575 26.55 -12.51 -17.68
CA LEU A 575 27.44 -11.47 -17.16
C LEU A 575 27.56 -11.56 -15.63
N PRO A 576 28.75 -11.29 -15.05
CA PRO A 576 28.88 -11.12 -13.62
C PRO A 576 28.01 -9.98 -13.09
N LEU A 577 27.60 -10.05 -11.82
CA LEU A 577 26.85 -8.98 -11.15
C LEU A 577 27.61 -7.64 -11.17
N ALA A 578 28.94 -7.71 -11.10
CA ALA A 578 29.84 -6.58 -11.24
C ALA A 578 31.15 -6.99 -11.93
N TYR A 579 31.67 -6.12 -12.79
CA TYR A 579 32.84 -6.38 -13.62
C TYR A 579 33.49 -5.06 -14.09
N GLY A 580 34.76 -5.12 -14.50
CA GLY A 580 35.39 -4.05 -15.26
C GLY A 580 35.13 -4.23 -16.75
N SER A 581 35.01 -3.14 -17.49
CA SER A 581 34.72 -3.15 -18.93
C SER A 581 35.60 -2.15 -19.66
N THR A 582 36.23 -2.61 -20.74
CA THR A 582 37.03 -1.76 -21.64
C THR A 582 36.37 -1.56 -23.01
N SER A 583 35.31 -2.32 -23.31
CA SER A 583 34.57 -2.19 -24.57
C SER A 583 33.41 -1.21 -24.41
N LEU A 584 33.70 0.08 -24.62
CA LEU A 584 32.76 1.16 -24.34
C LEU A 584 32.05 1.68 -25.60
N ILE A 585 30.85 2.21 -25.42
CA ILE A 585 30.12 3.03 -26.39
C ILE A 585 29.47 4.20 -25.65
N SER A 586 29.48 5.39 -26.25
CA SER A 586 28.77 6.54 -25.67
C SER A 586 27.26 6.38 -25.79
N GLU A 587 26.51 6.95 -24.86
CA GLU A 587 25.05 6.94 -24.89
C GLU A 587 24.49 7.55 -26.18
N ALA A 588 25.05 8.68 -26.64
CA ALA A 588 24.65 9.30 -27.91
C ALA A 588 24.90 8.42 -29.13
N SER A 589 25.99 7.63 -29.15
CA SER A 589 26.26 6.70 -30.25
C SER A 589 25.32 5.50 -30.20
N PHE A 590 25.02 4.99 -29.00
CA PHE A 590 24.06 3.90 -28.83
C PHE A 590 22.64 4.32 -29.26
N ASP A 591 22.20 5.52 -28.88
CA ASP A 591 20.84 6.01 -29.18
C ASP A 591 20.60 6.26 -30.68
N ARG A 592 21.66 6.31 -31.51
CA ARG A 592 21.55 6.36 -32.99
C ARG A 592 21.29 5.00 -33.63
N LEU A 593 21.46 3.89 -32.90
CA LEU A 593 21.25 2.55 -33.42
C LEU A 593 19.76 2.24 -33.56
N THR A 594 19.40 1.51 -34.62
CA THR A 594 18.02 1.10 -34.85
C THR A 594 17.69 -0.20 -34.13
N TYR A 595 16.44 -0.34 -33.71
CA TYR A 595 15.93 -1.62 -33.21
C TYR A 595 15.69 -2.59 -34.38
N PRO A 596 16.00 -3.89 -34.27
CA PRO A 596 16.54 -4.59 -33.10
C PRO A 596 18.07 -4.66 -33.01
N GLN A 597 18.80 -4.06 -33.95
CA GLN A 597 20.28 -4.12 -34.00
C GLN A 597 20.96 -3.57 -32.73
N ASN A 598 20.32 -2.60 -32.08
CA ASN A 598 20.79 -2.05 -30.81
C ASN A 598 20.90 -3.09 -29.66
N LEU A 599 20.09 -4.15 -29.66
CA LEU A 599 20.15 -5.21 -28.64
C LEU A 599 21.47 -5.99 -28.69
N ASP A 600 21.98 -6.21 -29.89
CA ASP A 600 23.24 -6.92 -30.12
C ASP A 600 24.44 -6.09 -29.63
N THR A 601 24.39 -4.78 -29.84
CA THR A 601 25.37 -3.86 -29.25
C THR A 601 25.32 -3.87 -27.72
N LEU A 602 24.13 -3.98 -27.11
CA LEU A 602 23.96 -3.96 -25.66
C LEU A 602 24.65 -5.14 -24.96
N VAL A 603 24.75 -6.30 -25.61
CA VAL A 603 25.46 -7.49 -25.05
C VAL A 603 26.95 -7.48 -25.33
N ASN A 604 27.42 -6.62 -26.25
CA ASN A 604 28.82 -6.53 -26.68
C ASN A 604 29.56 -5.31 -26.12
N ARG A 605 28.86 -4.20 -25.85
CA ARG A 605 29.43 -2.92 -25.44
C ARG A 605 28.77 -2.42 -24.17
N THR A 606 29.57 -1.76 -23.33
CA THR A 606 29.09 -1.02 -22.16
C THR A 606 28.76 0.41 -22.56
N ILE A 607 27.51 0.82 -22.35
CA ILE A 607 27.04 2.18 -22.60
C ILE A 607 27.46 3.08 -21.43
N VAL A 608 28.14 4.18 -21.72
CA VAL A 608 28.65 5.14 -20.74
C VAL A 608 28.21 6.59 -21.07
N PRO A 609 28.15 7.50 -20.09
CA PRO A 609 27.74 8.88 -20.31
C PRO A 609 28.62 9.65 -21.32
N ASP A 610 28.00 10.56 -22.09
CA ASP A 610 28.68 11.32 -23.16
C ASP A 610 29.73 12.33 -22.66
N SER A 611 29.59 12.83 -21.43
CA SER A 611 30.51 13.80 -20.80
C SER A 611 31.92 13.24 -20.57
N VAL A 612 32.11 11.95 -20.83
CA VAL A 612 33.36 11.22 -20.72
C VAL A 612 33.85 10.76 -22.10
N ALA A 613 33.05 10.99 -23.15
CA ALA A 613 33.29 10.57 -24.53
C ALA A 613 33.58 11.72 -25.51
N SER A 614 33.49 12.98 -25.06
CA SER A 614 33.54 14.16 -25.91
C SER A 614 34.76 15.02 -25.61
N ASP A 615 35.90 14.71 -26.25
CA ASP A 615 36.82 15.75 -26.74
C ASP A 615 37.76 15.28 -27.87
N SER A 616 37.26 14.48 -28.83
CA SER A 616 38.04 14.16 -30.04
C SER A 616 37.74 15.04 -31.27
N THR A 617 36.83 16.02 -31.18
CA THR A 617 36.60 16.99 -32.27
C THR A 617 35.95 18.27 -31.76
N ILE A 618 36.76 19.30 -31.46
CA ILE A 618 36.66 20.72 -31.87
C ILE A 618 37.54 21.55 -30.92
N SER A 619 38.52 22.25 -31.48
CA SER A 619 39.41 23.13 -30.77
C SER A 619 38.73 24.42 -30.25
N SER A 620 39.12 24.79 -29.03
CA SER A 620 39.50 26.14 -28.55
C SER A 620 38.69 26.78 -27.40
N SER A 621 39.41 26.95 -26.28
CA SER A 621 39.36 28.01 -25.27
C SER A 621 38.19 28.07 -24.26
N ARG A 622 38.44 27.63 -23.02
CA ARG A 622 38.78 28.45 -21.82
C ARG A 622 38.54 27.64 -20.54
N SER A 623 39.49 27.79 -19.62
CA SER A 623 39.63 27.18 -18.30
C SER A 623 38.54 27.56 -17.28
N SER A 624 38.11 26.60 -16.45
CA SER A 624 38.24 26.66 -14.97
C SER A 624 37.79 25.36 -14.28
N ASP A 625 38.66 24.90 -13.38
CA ASP A 625 38.62 23.81 -12.40
C ASP A 625 37.30 23.04 -12.13
N ASN A 626 37.30 21.77 -12.54
CA ASN A 626 36.99 20.61 -11.70
C ASN A 626 37.60 19.37 -12.38
N SER A 627 38.48 18.64 -11.69
CA SER A 627 39.24 17.52 -12.24
C SER A 627 38.34 16.30 -12.52
N VAL A 628 37.71 16.29 -13.70
CA VAL A 628 37.17 15.09 -14.36
C VAL A 628 38.17 14.73 -15.45
N SER A 629 38.96 13.70 -15.21
CA SER A 629 40.00 13.27 -16.14
C SER A 629 39.39 12.60 -17.38
N ASP A 630 39.80 13.09 -18.54
CA ASP A 630 39.48 12.62 -19.89
C ASP A 630 39.70 11.10 -20.03
N PHE A 631 38.69 10.39 -20.55
CA PHE A 631 38.78 8.96 -20.90
C PHE A 631 38.70 8.86 -22.42
N GLY A 632 39.85 8.91 -23.09
CA GLY A 632 39.90 8.78 -24.54
C GLY A 632 39.28 7.46 -24.99
N LEU A 633 38.14 7.51 -25.71
CA LEU A 633 37.61 6.38 -26.49
C LEU A 633 38.48 6.14 -27.73
N SER A 634 39.77 5.90 -27.55
CA SER A 634 40.65 5.45 -28.62
C SER A 634 40.41 3.96 -28.85
N ASN A 635 39.55 3.64 -29.82
CA ASN A 635 39.29 2.33 -30.45
C ASN A 635 37.83 1.81 -30.33
N SER A 636 36.84 2.58 -30.78
CA SER A 636 35.53 2.00 -31.14
C SER A 636 35.57 1.47 -32.58
N SER A 637 36.08 0.27 -32.80
CA SER A 637 35.68 -0.48 -33.99
C SER A 637 34.15 -0.59 -33.99
N ALA A 638 33.48 -0.07 -35.03
CA ALA A 638 32.03 -0.11 -35.13
C ALA A 638 31.57 -1.57 -35.12
N TYR A 639 30.95 -2.02 -34.01
CA TYR A 639 30.37 -3.35 -33.95
C TYR A 639 29.19 -3.39 -34.92
N GLN A 640 29.22 -4.32 -35.88
CA GLN A 640 28.12 -4.53 -36.81
C GLN A 640 27.25 -5.67 -36.28
N SER A 641 25.95 -5.40 -36.13
CA SER A 641 25.02 -6.41 -35.63
C SER A 641 24.96 -7.63 -36.56
N GLN A 642 24.92 -8.81 -35.96
CA GLN A 642 24.77 -10.10 -36.63
C GLN A 642 23.31 -10.54 -36.79
N MET A 643 22.35 -9.67 -36.47
CA MET A 643 20.92 -9.95 -36.69
C MET A 643 20.61 -10.11 -38.17
N LYS A 644 19.93 -11.20 -38.51
CA LYS A 644 19.53 -11.53 -39.89
C LYS A 644 18.01 -11.49 -40.03
N PRO A 645 17.45 -10.75 -40.99
CA PRO A 645 16.02 -10.79 -41.28
C PRO A 645 15.53 -12.22 -41.51
N TYR A 646 14.35 -12.52 -41.00
CA TYR A 646 13.68 -13.81 -41.14
C TYR A 646 12.30 -13.60 -41.76
N ALA A 647 12.11 -14.11 -42.98
CA ALA A 647 10.86 -13.92 -43.71
C ALA A 647 9.75 -14.79 -43.13
N LEU A 648 8.70 -14.16 -42.61
CA LEU A 648 7.43 -14.80 -42.26
C LEU A 648 6.41 -14.61 -43.41
N PRO A 649 5.51 -15.58 -43.66
CA PRO A 649 4.40 -15.40 -44.60
C PRO A 649 3.54 -14.20 -44.20
N GLU A 650 3.05 -13.42 -45.18
CA GLU A 650 2.24 -12.22 -44.91
C GLU A 650 1.01 -12.50 -44.03
N ASN A 651 0.40 -13.68 -44.22
CA ASN A 651 -0.79 -14.11 -43.49
C ASN A 651 -0.49 -14.93 -42.22
N PHE A 652 0.75 -14.96 -41.73
CA PHE A 652 1.15 -15.79 -40.58
C PHE A 652 0.31 -15.47 -39.32
N PHE A 653 0.05 -14.19 -39.07
CA PHE A 653 -0.80 -13.70 -37.96
C PHE A 653 -2.25 -13.41 -38.39
N ALA A 654 -2.67 -13.85 -39.59
CA ALA A 654 -4.03 -13.63 -40.06
C ALA A 654 -5.04 -14.42 -39.23
N ARG A 655 -6.10 -13.72 -38.79
CA ARG A 655 -7.22 -14.26 -38.02
C ARG A 655 -8.49 -13.47 -38.29
N LYS A 656 -9.66 -14.07 -38.02
CA LYS A 656 -10.95 -13.36 -38.02
C LYS A 656 -11.19 -12.68 -36.67
N SER A 657 -11.73 -11.46 -36.66
CA SER A 657 -12.20 -10.81 -35.44
C SER A 657 -13.35 -11.62 -34.82
N THR A 658 -13.30 -11.82 -33.50
CA THR A 658 -14.25 -12.69 -32.79
C THR A 658 -14.46 -12.24 -31.34
N LYS A 659 -15.59 -12.68 -30.76
CA LYS A 659 -15.94 -12.47 -29.35
C LYS A 659 -15.28 -13.49 -28.40
N LYS A 660 -14.64 -14.53 -28.94
CA LYS A 660 -13.94 -15.57 -28.17
C LYS A 660 -12.43 -15.49 -28.39
N GLN A 661 -11.65 -16.07 -27.50
CA GLN A 661 -10.22 -16.26 -27.70
C GLN A 661 -9.98 -17.26 -28.84
N ILE A 662 -8.90 -17.06 -29.60
CA ILE A 662 -8.47 -17.96 -30.68
C ILE A 662 -7.09 -18.52 -30.33
N SER A 663 -6.91 -19.83 -30.45
CA SER A 663 -5.60 -20.50 -30.36
C SER A 663 -5.30 -21.18 -31.69
N ILE A 664 -4.13 -20.91 -32.28
CA ILE A 664 -3.69 -21.46 -33.57
C ILE A 664 -2.20 -21.78 -33.49
N THR A 665 -1.79 -22.97 -33.93
CA THR A 665 -0.39 -23.32 -34.17
C THR A 665 -0.03 -23.08 -35.63
N ARG A 666 1.10 -22.42 -35.89
CA ARG A 666 1.61 -22.14 -37.25
C ARG A 666 3.03 -22.66 -37.41
N ASN A 667 3.28 -23.41 -38.49
CA ASN A 667 4.63 -23.90 -38.82
C ASN A 667 5.50 -22.76 -39.36
N LEU A 668 6.75 -22.71 -38.90
CA LEU A 668 7.74 -21.77 -39.39
C LEU A 668 8.21 -22.18 -40.80
N PRO A 669 8.46 -21.22 -41.72
CA PRO A 669 9.00 -21.54 -43.05
C PRO A 669 10.34 -22.29 -43.03
N LYS A 670 11.19 -21.95 -42.05
CA LYS A 670 12.47 -22.60 -41.79
C LYS A 670 12.62 -22.83 -40.29
N ASN A 671 13.05 -24.02 -39.91
CA ASN A 671 13.27 -24.34 -38.50
C ASN A 671 14.38 -23.46 -37.92
N ILE A 672 14.18 -23.01 -36.68
CA ILE A 672 15.18 -22.29 -35.89
C ILE A 672 15.92 -23.31 -35.04
N SER A 673 17.25 -23.35 -35.15
CA SER A 673 18.05 -24.28 -34.34
C SER A 673 18.07 -23.88 -32.86
N ALA A 674 18.44 -24.81 -31.97
CA ALA A 674 18.58 -24.54 -30.54
C ALA A 674 19.65 -23.46 -30.22
N SER A 675 20.59 -23.25 -31.14
CA SER A 675 21.65 -22.23 -31.02
C SER A 675 21.25 -20.84 -31.49
N GLN A 676 19.98 -20.62 -31.82
CA GLN A 676 19.48 -19.36 -32.40
C GLN A 676 18.26 -18.82 -31.66
N LEU A 677 18.22 -17.51 -31.53
CA LEU A 677 17.06 -16.73 -31.12
C LEU A 677 16.18 -16.42 -32.33
N LEU A 678 14.86 -16.47 -32.16
CA LEU A 678 13.88 -15.85 -33.06
C LEU A 678 13.26 -14.64 -32.39
N LEU A 679 13.49 -13.45 -32.95
CA LEU A 679 12.83 -12.21 -32.55
C LEU A 679 11.64 -11.97 -33.47
N VAL A 680 10.46 -11.72 -32.90
CA VAL A 680 9.25 -11.34 -33.65
C VAL A 680 8.69 -10.06 -33.07
N SER A 681 8.41 -9.07 -33.92
CA SER A 681 7.82 -7.80 -33.52
C SER A 681 6.71 -7.37 -34.47
N PHE A 682 5.62 -6.82 -33.94
CA PHE A 682 4.52 -6.26 -34.73
C PHE A 682 3.72 -5.22 -33.94
N ASP A 683 3.03 -4.34 -34.66
CA ASP A 683 2.16 -3.32 -34.07
C ASP A 683 0.72 -3.81 -33.94
N VAL A 684 0.05 -3.35 -32.88
CA VAL A 684 -1.36 -3.63 -32.59
C VAL A 684 -2.18 -2.35 -32.69
N VAL A 685 -3.07 -2.30 -33.69
CA VAL A 685 -3.98 -1.16 -33.90
C VAL A 685 -5.40 -1.57 -33.52
N TYR A 686 -6.03 -0.81 -32.63
CA TYR A 686 -7.36 -1.11 -32.09
C TYR A 686 -8.11 0.16 -31.66
N ASP A 687 -9.37 0.03 -31.24
CA ASP A 687 -10.28 1.14 -30.93
C ASP A 687 -10.18 1.69 -29.50
N GLY A 688 -9.37 1.09 -28.62
CA GLY A 688 -9.26 1.50 -27.22
C GLY A 688 -10.31 0.91 -26.28
N ALA A 689 -11.30 0.15 -26.78
CA ALA A 689 -12.48 -0.22 -25.98
C ALA A 689 -12.16 -1.22 -24.85
N SER A 690 -11.25 -2.16 -25.10
CA SER A 690 -10.85 -3.18 -24.13
C SER A 690 -9.37 -3.53 -24.27
N ASP A 691 -8.80 -4.08 -23.20
CA ASP A 691 -7.43 -4.61 -23.25
C ASP A 691 -7.30 -5.68 -24.36
N ILE A 692 -6.23 -5.61 -25.15
CA ILE A 692 -5.90 -6.56 -26.21
C ILE A 692 -4.67 -7.35 -25.78
N SER A 693 -4.66 -8.66 -26.00
CA SER A 693 -3.45 -9.46 -25.75
C SER A 693 -3.21 -10.51 -26.83
N VAL A 694 -1.94 -10.71 -27.15
CA VAL A 694 -1.48 -11.80 -28.00
C VAL A 694 -0.41 -12.55 -27.21
N SER A 695 -0.41 -13.88 -27.31
CA SER A 695 0.65 -14.71 -26.73
C SER A 695 1.29 -15.56 -27.82
N ILE A 696 2.61 -15.74 -27.74
CA ILE A 696 3.38 -16.64 -28.59
C ILE A 696 4.15 -17.58 -27.68
N ASN A 697 3.95 -18.89 -27.82
CA ASN A 697 4.58 -19.93 -26.99
C ASN A 697 4.45 -19.65 -25.48
N GLY A 698 3.27 -19.19 -25.05
CA GLY A 698 2.97 -18.87 -23.65
C GLY A 698 3.47 -17.51 -23.14
N ILE A 699 4.35 -16.81 -23.89
CA ILE A 699 4.76 -15.44 -23.56
C ILE A 699 3.66 -14.49 -24.01
N LYS A 700 3.11 -13.69 -23.08
CA LYS A 700 1.97 -12.80 -23.34
C LYS A 700 2.41 -11.35 -23.43
N ASN A 701 1.96 -10.65 -24.47
CA ASN A 701 1.90 -9.20 -24.52
C ASN A 701 0.46 -8.72 -24.40
N CYS A 702 0.27 -7.59 -23.71
CA CYS A 702 -1.00 -6.93 -23.49
C CYS A 702 -0.87 -5.45 -23.84
N LEU A 703 -1.89 -4.88 -24.49
CA LEU A 703 -2.09 -3.45 -24.69
C LEU A 703 -3.34 -3.04 -23.91
N SER A 704 -3.19 -2.07 -23.01
CA SER A 704 -4.27 -1.62 -22.12
C SER A 704 -5.30 -0.77 -22.87
N GLY A 705 -6.59 -1.01 -22.64
CA GLY A 705 -7.69 -0.18 -23.11
C GLY A 705 -7.59 1.28 -22.63
N SER A 706 -8.21 2.22 -23.36
CA SER A 706 -8.10 3.66 -23.14
C SER A 706 -8.58 4.14 -21.76
N ASN A 707 -9.40 3.33 -21.07
CA ASN A 707 -9.90 3.63 -19.72
C ASN A 707 -8.98 3.11 -18.60
N ALA A 708 -7.82 2.53 -18.92
CA ALA A 708 -6.87 2.03 -17.93
C ALA A 708 -6.28 3.20 -17.10
N PRO A 709 -6.26 3.11 -15.76
CA PRO A 709 -5.66 4.15 -14.92
C PRO A 709 -4.14 4.25 -15.05
N TYR A 710 -3.50 3.11 -15.33
CA TYR A 710 -2.07 2.94 -15.52
C TYR A 710 -1.87 2.30 -16.90
N PRO A 711 -2.06 3.07 -17.99
CA PRO A 711 -1.94 2.53 -19.33
C PRO A 711 -0.51 2.06 -19.58
N ASN A 712 -0.35 0.91 -20.21
CA ASN A 712 0.98 0.34 -20.45
C ASN A 712 1.62 0.80 -21.77
N GLN A 713 0.86 1.48 -22.63
CA GLN A 713 1.30 2.02 -23.92
C GLN A 713 2.02 1.01 -24.83
N ASN A 714 1.70 -0.28 -24.71
CA ASN A 714 2.38 -1.38 -25.41
C ASN A 714 1.87 -1.54 -26.86
N ASN A 715 2.07 -0.53 -27.71
CA ASN A 715 1.54 -0.56 -29.08
C ASN A 715 2.30 -1.53 -30.01
N THR A 716 3.54 -1.86 -29.67
CA THR A 716 4.40 -2.79 -30.42
C THR A 716 4.69 -4.00 -29.56
N PHE A 717 4.19 -5.17 -29.96
CA PHE A 717 4.45 -6.42 -29.27
C PHE A 717 5.74 -7.04 -29.77
N THR A 718 6.67 -7.32 -28.86
CA THR A 718 7.94 -7.98 -29.13
C THR A 718 8.02 -9.31 -28.37
N TYR A 719 8.56 -10.34 -29.04
CA TYR A 719 8.82 -11.67 -28.49
C TYR A 719 10.24 -12.09 -28.84
N MET A 720 10.96 -12.65 -27.86
CA MET A 720 12.32 -13.15 -28.01
C MET A 720 12.30 -14.63 -27.64
N LEU A 721 12.23 -15.48 -28.66
CA LEU A 721 11.93 -16.90 -28.51
C LEU A 721 13.20 -17.73 -28.71
N SER A 722 13.53 -18.54 -27.71
CA SER A 722 14.58 -19.55 -27.78
C SER A 722 14.06 -20.85 -27.18
N SER A 723 14.65 -21.98 -27.58
CA SER A 723 14.31 -23.29 -27.03
C SER A 723 15.48 -24.25 -27.19
N GLU A 724 15.75 -25.04 -26.16
CA GLU A 724 16.74 -26.13 -26.18
C GLU A 724 16.48 -27.17 -27.29
N LYS A 725 15.23 -27.32 -27.76
CA LYS A 725 14.88 -28.25 -28.85
C LYS A 725 14.85 -27.57 -30.23
N GLY A 726 15.10 -26.26 -30.30
CA GLY A 726 14.81 -25.44 -31.48
C GLY A 726 13.31 -25.19 -31.68
N LEU A 727 12.95 -24.41 -32.69
CA LEU A 727 11.57 -24.02 -33.01
C LEU A 727 11.19 -24.44 -34.43
N SER A 728 10.15 -25.24 -34.57
CA SER A 728 9.54 -25.61 -35.86
C SER A 728 8.17 -24.97 -36.08
N ASN A 729 7.50 -24.54 -35.02
CA ASN A 729 6.19 -23.90 -35.06
C ASN A 729 6.06 -22.87 -33.94
N LEU A 730 5.03 -22.05 -34.03
CA LEU A 730 4.63 -21.07 -33.02
C LEU A 730 3.17 -21.30 -32.62
N ASP A 731 2.93 -21.38 -31.31
CA ASP A 731 1.61 -21.43 -30.71
C ASP A 731 1.12 -20.02 -30.41
N LEU A 732 0.11 -19.59 -31.17
CA LEU A 732 -0.44 -18.24 -31.13
C LEU A 732 -1.77 -18.24 -30.39
N VAL A 733 -1.90 -17.33 -29.42
CA VAL A 733 -3.14 -17.10 -28.69
C VAL A 733 -3.56 -15.65 -28.81
N PHE A 734 -4.72 -15.41 -29.42
CA PHE A 734 -5.28 -14.08 -29.66
C PHE A 734 -6.45 -13.82 -28.72
N SER A 735 -6.44 -12.69 -28.00
CA SER A 735 -7.58 -12.26 -27.22
C SER A 735 -8.78 -11.95 -28.12
N LYS A 736 -9.98 -12.02 -27.53
CA LYS A 736 -11.19 -11.46 -28.14
C LYS A 736 -11.01 -9.96 -28.43
N GLY A 737 -11.78 -9.44 -29.38
CA GLY A 737 -11.78 -8.03 -29.75
C GLY A 737 -11.47 -7.78 -31.23
N ASN A 738 -11.67 -6.54 -31.67
CA ASN A 738 -11.40 -6.12 -33.03
C ASN A 738 -10.11 -5.30 -33.07
N TYR A 739 -9.04 -5.88 -33.64
CA TYR A 739 -7.74 -5.23 -33.74
C TYR A 739 -6.96 -5.76 -34.95
N LYS A 740 -6.13 -4.91 -35.54
CA LYS A 740 -5.25 -5.23 -36.65
C LYS A 740 -3.83 -5.46 -36.14
N ILE A 741 -3.15 -6.42 -36.76
CA ILE A 741 -1.72 -6.65 -36.58
C ILE A 741 -1.04 -6.14 -37.84
N THR A 742 -0.08 -5.24 -37.69
CA THR A 742 0.62 -4.57 -38.80
C THR A 742 2.13 -4.55 -38.54
N ASN A 743 2.91 -4.20 -39.56
CA ASN A 743 4.37 -4.02 -39.44
C ASN A 743 5.09 -5.23 -38.82
N ILE A 744 4.71 -6.44 -39.27
CA ILE A 744 5.31 -7.68 -38.80
C ILE A 744 6.76 -7.74 -39.28
N THR A 745 7.67 -7.91 -38.34
CA THR A 745 9.10 -8.11 -38.60
C THR A 745 9.58 -9.30 -37.79
N ALA A 746 10.53 -10.04 -38.37
CA ALA A 746 11.19 -11.12 -37.66
C ALA A 746 12.67 -11.18 -38.02
N TYR A 747 13.47 -11.59 -37.03
CA TYR A 747 14.92 -11.68 -37.14
C TYR A 747 15.43 -12.93 -36.42
N THR A 748 16.57 -13.42 -36.85
CA THR A 748 17.32 -14.47 -36.16
C THR A 748 18.68 -13.94 -35.71
N LEU A 749 19.14 -14.43 -34.56
CA LEU A 749 20.45 -14.10 -34.01
C LEU A 749 21.08 -15.38 -33.42
N PRO A 750 22.34 -15.74 -33.76
CA PRO A 750 23.03 -16.82 -33.08
C PRO A 750 23.26 -16.49 -31.60
N LEU A 751 23.01 -17.43 -30.69
CA LEU A 751 23.25 -17.23 -29.26
C LEU A 751 24.75 -17.08 -28.92
N SER A 752 25.64 -17.51 -29.81
CA SER A 752 27.09 -17.29 -29.67
C SER A 752 27.51 -15.81 -29.74
N THR A 753 26.61 -14.90 -30.14
CA THR A 753 26.90 -13.45 -30.14
C THR A 753 26.75 -12.83 -28.75
N PHE A 754 26.20 -13.56 -27.78
CA PHE A 754 26.07 -13.11 -26.39
C PHE A 754 27.43 -13.19 -25.70
N HIS A 755 28.29 -12.26 -26.08
CA HIS A 755 29.66 -12.15 -25.59
C HIS A 755 30.05 -10.68 -25.49
N HIS A 756 30.49 -10.29 -24.30
CA HIS A 756 30.99 -8.95 -24.02
C HIS A 756 32.53 -8.97 -24.04
N PRO A 757 33.19 -8.50 -25.11
CA PRO A 757 34.63 -8.38 -25.15
C PRO A 757 35.14 -7.39 -24.09
N GLY A 758 36.36 -7.59 -23.59
CA GLY A 758 36.99 -6.64 -22.66
C GLY A 758 36.39 -6.64 -21.25
N ILE A 759 35.77 -7.75 -20.82
CA ILE A 759 35.36 -7.96 -19.44
C ILE A 759 36.59 -8.27 -18.59
N VAL A 760 36.77 -7.50 -17.51
CA VAL A 760 37.77 -7.71 -16.47
C VAL A 760 37.07 -8.22 -15.22
N THR A 761 37.57 -9.33 -14.67
CA THR A 761 36.94 -9.99 -13.52
C THR A 761 37.09 -9.17 -12.25
N PHE A 762 35.97 -8.96 -11.54
CA PHE A 762 35.97 -8.42 -10.18
C PHE A 762 36.05 -9.55 -9.16
N HIS A 763 37.01 -9.49 -8.25
CA HIS A 763 37.19 -10.48 -7.19
C HIS A 763 36.52 -10.00 -5.90
N ASN A 764 35.31 -10.50 -5.64
CA ASN A 764 34.54 -10.19 -4.43
C ASN A 764 35.22 -10.80 -3.18
N GLN A 765 35.35 -10.01 -2.12
CA GLN A 765 35.97 -10.37 -0.84
C GLN A 765 34.96 -10.52 0.30
N GLY A 766 33.65 -10.47 -0.01
CA GLY A 766 32.57 -10.52 0.96
C GLY A 766 32.25 -9.14 1.55
N THR A 767 31.00 -8.96 1.95
CA THR A 767 30.46 -7.67 2.41
C THR A 767 30.09 -7.69 3.88
N LYS A 768 30.14 -6.52 4.53
CA LYS A 768 29.67 -6.31 5.90
C LYS A 768 28.77 -5.08 5.99
N GLY A 769 27.73 -5.16 6.83
CA GLY A 769 26.86 -4.03 7.13
C GLY A 769 26.10 -3.52 5.91
N SER A 770 26.37 -2.28 5.49
CA SER A 770 25.70 -1.59 4.36
C SER A 770 26.42 -1.77 3.01
N GLU A 771 27.46 -2.60 2.95
CA GLU A 771 28.22 -2.88 1.73
C GLU A 771 27.42 -3.80 0.80
N LEU A 772 27.25 -3.37 -0.44
CA LEU A 772 26.66 -4.18 -1.51
C LEU A 772 27.73 -4.98 -2.25
N LEU A 773 28.91 -4.39 -2.44
CA LEU A 773 30.09 -5.04 -3.02
C LEU A 773 31.34 -4.55 -2.29
N LYS A 774 32.29 -5.45 -2.10
CA LYS A 774 33.64 -5.14 -1.67
C LYS A 774 34.61 -6.13 -2.31
N GLY A 775 35.70 -5.66 -2.87
CA GLY A 775 36.68 -6.53 -3.51
C GLY A 775 37.73 -5.79 -4.31
N THR A 776 38.44 -6.54 -5.15
CA THR A 776 39.57 -6.01 -5.93
C THR A 776 39.41 -6.29 -7.41
N ILE A 777 39.96 -5.40 -8.23
CA ILE A 777 40.02 -5.54 -9.68
C ILE A 777 41.35 -5.01 -10.19
N SER A 778 41.89 -5.60 -11.25
CA SER A 778 43.11 -5.14 -11.91
C SER A 778 42.83 -4.86 -13.37
N MET A 779 42.74 -3.58 -13.73
CA MET A 779 42.47 -3.12 -15.09
C MET A 779 43.77 -3.03 -15.89
N ASP A 780 43.75 -3.56 -17.10
CA ASP A 780 44.86 -3.53 -18.07
C ASP A 780 44.95 -2.18 -18.80
N GLN A 781 43.83 -1.48 -18.93
CA GLN A 781 43.67 -0.13 -19.47
C GLN A 781 42.52 0.62 -18.79
N ASP A 782 42.40 1.91 -19.08
CA ASP A 782 41.28 2.72 -18.61
C ASP A 782 39.94 2.14 -19.13
N GLY A 783 38.93 2.16 -18.27
CA GLY A 783 37.62 1.61 -18.58
C GLY A 783 36.56 2.02 -17.57
N TYR A 784 35.57 1.15 -17.35
CA TYR A 784 34.48 1.38 -16.42
C TYR A 784 34.27 0.17 -15.51
N PHE A 785 33.98 0.43 -14.25
CA PHE A 785 33.36 -0.55 -13.38
C PHE A 785 31.84 -0.52 -13.60
N VAL A 786 31.27 -1.68 -13.88
CA VAL A 786 29.87 -1.88 -14.23
C VAL A 786 29.24 -2.81 -13.23
N THR A 787 27.99 -2.53 -12.84
CA THR A 787 27.15 -3.46 -12.10
C THR A 787 25.84 -3.69 -12.85
N SER A 788 25.10 -4.73 -12.45
CA SER A 788 23.68 -4.88 -12.80
C SER A 788 22.77 -4.52 -11.62
N PHE A 789 23.20 -3.55 -10.79
CA PHE A 789 22.35 -2.92 -9.78
C PHE A 789 21.66 -1.69 -10.35
N ALA A 790 20.32 -1.67 -10.35
CA ALA A 790 19.58 -0.54 -10.91
C ALA A 790 19.92 0.75 -10.17
N TYR A 791 20.27 1.78 -10.94
CA TYR A 791 20.72 3.06 -10.42
C TYR A 791 19.56 3.78 -9.70
N ALA A 792 19.86 4.29 -8.51
CA ALA A 792 18.98 5.10 -7.68
C ALA A 792 19.82 6.04 -6.83
N LYS A 793 19.27 7.16 -6.38
CA LYS A 793 19.93 8.06 -5.44
C LYS A 793 20.19 7.32 -4.14
N GLY A 794 21.44 7.40 -3.65
CA GLY A 794 21.87 6.76 -2.42
C GLY A 794 23.08 5.83 -2.56
N TYR A 795 23.50 5.50 -3.79
CA TYR A 795 24.77 4.80 -3.99
C TYR A 795 25.96 5.66 -3.60
N GLN A 796 26.95 5.01 -2.99
CA GLN A 796 28.27 5.59 -2.70
C GLN A 796 29.33 4.58 -3.13
N ALA A 797 30.22 4.99 -4.03
CA ALA A 797 31.32 4.17 -4.51
C ALA A 797 32.65 4.73 -3.99
N PHE A 798 33.58 3.82 -3.68
CA PHE A 798 34.93 4.16 -3.25
C PHE A 798 35.94 3.35 -4.07
N ILE A 799 36.95 4.05 -4.58
CA ILE A 799 38.14 3.46 -5.21
C ILE A 799 39.33 3.76 -4.30
N ASP A 800 40.01 2.73 -3.81
CA ASP A 800 41.17 2.84 -2.92
C ASP A 800 40.89 3.75 -1.70
N GLY A 801 39.67 3.65 -1.15
CA GLY A 801 39.19 4.42 -0.01
C GLY A 801 38.69 5.84 -0.33
N LYS A 802 38.83 6.33 -1.57
CA LYS A 802 38.36 7.66 -1.99
C LYS A 802 36.97 7.58 -2.62
N GLU A 803 36.03 8.40 -2.14
CA GLU A 803 34.67 8.47 -2.68
C GLU A 803 34.68 9.03 -4.11
N ILE A 804 33.90 8.39 -4.99
CA ILE A 804 33.74 8.78 -6.39
C ILE A 804 32.25 8.84 -6.77
N PRO A 805 31.85 9.72 -7.70
CA PRO A 805 30.47 9.78 -8.17
C PRO A 805 30.06 8.51 -8.90
N VAL A 806 28.92 7.96 -8.51
CA VAL A 806 28.26 6.85 -9.24
C VAL A 806 27.47 7.43 -10.41
N GLN A 807 27.63 6.83 -11.58
CA GLN A 807 26.98 7.21 -12.82
C GLN A 807 26.02 6.10 -13.28
N THR A 808 25.10 6.45 -14.18
CA THR A 808 24.28 5.47 -14.88
C THR A 808 25.08 4.90 -16.07
N VAL A 809 25.24 3.59 -16.11
CA VAL A 809 25.80 2.83 -17.24
C VAL A 809 24.74 1.87 -17.79
N ASN A 810 24.87 1.47 -19.06
CA ASN A 810 23.92 0.56 -19.71
C ASN A 810 22.45 1.02 -19.58
N LYS A 811 22.23 2.34 -19.65
CA LYS A 811 20.95 3.07 -19.51
C LYS A 811 20.26 2.96 -18.13
N ALA A 812 20.63 2.02 -17.26
CA ALA A 812 19.89 1.79 -16.01
C ALA A 812 20.70 1.39 -14.78
N PHE A 813 21.98 1.06 -14.88
CA PHE A 813 22.71 0.46 -13.76
C PHE A 813 23.76 1.38 -13.17
N ALA A 814 24.12 1.14 -11.92
CA ALA A 814 25.19 1.84 -11.24
C ALA A 814 26.56 1.40 -11.80
N GLY A 815 27.38 2.37 -12.17
CA GLY A 815 28.76 2.17 -12.59
C GLY A 815 29.58 3.43 -12.41
N PHE A 816 30.88 3.35 -12.71
CA PHE A 816 31.77 4.48 -12.61
C PHE A 816 33.07 4.25 -13.39
N PRO A 817 33.73 5.32 -13.82
CA PRO A 817 35.04 5.23 -14.48
C PRO A 817 36.09 4.56 -13.58
N LEU A 818 36.96 3.76 -14.18
CA LEU A 818 38.05 3.07 -13.52
C LEU A 818 39.34 3.20 -14.35
N LYS A 819 40.44 3.62 -13.71
CA LYS A 819 41.72 3.78 -14.38
C LYS A 819 42.46 2.44 -14.50
N LYS A 820 43.45 2.38 -15.37
CA LYS A 820 44.41 1.28 -15.44
C LYS A 820 45.09 1.08 -14.08
N GLY A 821 45.22 -0.17 -13.64
CA GLY A 821 45.89 -0.55 -12.40
C GLY A 821 45.06 -1.44 -11.48
N ALA A 822 45.64 -1.80 -10.35
CA ALA A 822 44.97 -2.55 -9.30
C ALA A 822 44.22 -1.60 -8.37
N HIS A 823 42.95 -1.90 -8.12
CA HIS A 823 42.05 -1.07 -7.31
C HIS A 823 41.26 -1.91 -6.31
N GLU A 824 41.09 -1.37 -5.09
CA GLU A 824 40.07 -1.82 -4.15
C GLU A 824 38.78 -1.05 -4.42
N ILE A 825 37.69 -1.80 -4.62
CA ILE A 825 36.36 -1.26 -4.91
C ILE A 825 35.42 -1.56 -3.76
N GLN A 826 34.69 -0.54 -3.32
CA GLN A 826 33.61 -0.67 -2.35
C GLN A 826 32.37 0.08 -2.86
N LEU A 827 31.23 -0.61 -2.89
CA LEU A 827 29.93 -0.03 -3.24
C LEU A 827 28.96 -0.18 -2.07
N LYS A 828 28.36 0.93 -1.63
CA LYS A 828 27.36 0.99 -0.56
C LYS A 828 26.08 1.64 -1.06
N PHE A 829 24.99 1.38 -0.34
CA PHE A 829 23.73 2.10 -0.55
C PHE A 829 23.15 2.58 0.77
N HIS A 830 22.77 3.86 0.81
CA HIS A 830 22.05 4.46 1.92
C HIS A 830 20.76 5.09 1.41
N ALA A 831 19.62 4.70 1.96
CA ALA A 831 18.34 5.25 1.53
C ALA A 831 18.28 6.76 1.84
N PRO A 832 18.07 7.63 0.83
CA PRO A 832 17.96 9.06 1.03
C PRO A 832 16.91 9.41 2.09
N GLY A 833 17.25 10.33 3.00
CA GLY A 833 16.33 10.79 4.05
C GLY A 833 16.15 9.87 5.25
N LYS A 834 16.63 8.62 5.24
CA LYS A 834 16.49 7.69 6.39
C LYS A 834 17.10 8.25 7.68
N LYS A 835 18.34 8.76 7.62
CA LYS A 835 19.03 9.33 8.80
C LYS A 835 18.26 10.54 9.37
N ALA A 836 17.80 11.44 8.50
CA ALA A 836 16.99 12.60 8.91
C ALA A 836 15.63 12.16 9.49
N GLY A 837 14.99 11.17 8.88
CA GLY A 837 13.72 10.61 9.34
C GLY A 837 13.84 10.01 10.74
N LEU A 838 14.90 9.22 10.98
CA LEU A 838 15.23 8.68 12.30
C LEU A 838 15.45 9.78 13.33
N LEU A 839 16.20 10.83 12.99
CA LEU A 839 16.45 11.96 13.89
C LEU A 839 15.14 12.68 14.26
N ILE A 840 14.27 12.95 13.28
CA ILE A 840 12.97 13.60 13.53
C ILE A 840 12.09 12.73 14.44
N SER A 841 12.01 11.43 14.17
CA SER A 841 11.24 10.49 15.00
C SER A 841 11.81 10.37 16.41
N LEU A 842 13.13 10.43 16.59
CA LEU A 842 13.78 10.44 17.89
C LEU A 842 13.46 11.72 18.67
N ILE A 843 13.58 12.90 18.04
CA ILE A 843 13.24 14.19 18.66
C ILE A 843 11.77 14.21 19.09
N ALA A 844 10.86 13.74 18.22
CA ALA A 844 9.44 13.65 18.55
C ALA A 844 9.16 12.72 19.74
N SER A 845 9.84 11.56 19.79
CA SER A 845 9.74 10.61 20.89
C SER A 845 10.21 11.23 22.21
N CYS A 846 11.40 11.85 22.21
CA CYS A 846 11.95 12.55 23.38
C CYS A 846 11.04 13.71 23.83
N GLY A 847 10.49 14.48 22.89
CA GLY A 847 9.56 15.57 23.18
C GLY A 847 8.28 15.10 23.88
N LEU A 848 7.68 14.00 23.41
CA LEU A 848 6.50 13.41 24.05
C LEU A 848 6.81 12.84 25.43
N LEU A 849 7.96 12.17 25.59
CA LEU A 849 8.40 11.67 26.90
C LEU A 849 8.62 12.82 27.89
N PHE A 850 9.26 13.90 27.46
CA PHE A 850 9.47 15.09 28.27
C PHE A 850 8.14 15.76 28.65
N GLU A 851 7.21 15.94 27.70
CA GLU A 851 5.87 16.49 27.98
C GLU A 851 5.12 15.65 29.01
N SER A 852 5.17 14.33 28.87
CA SER A 852 4.53 13.36 29.79
C SER A 852 5.15 13.39 31.19
N LEU A 853 6.49 13.44 31.29
CA LEU A 853 7.22 13.49 32.56
C LEU A 853 6.98 14.83 33.28
N ALA A 854 7.11 15.95 32.57
CA ALA A 854 6.87 17.28 33.11
C ALA A 854 5.44 17.40 33.67
N TYR A 855 4.45 16.85 32.97
CA TYR A 855 3.08 16.80 33.44
C TYR A 855 2.91 15.95 34.69
N SER A 856 3.51 14.76 34.71
CA SER A 856 3.45 13.85 35.88
C SER A 856 4.02 14.52 37.13
N ILE A 857 5.15 15.23 37.00
CA ILE A 857 5.76 16.02 38.09
C ILE A 857 4.84 17.16 38.54
N LEU A 858 4.26 17.92 37.61
CA LEU A 858 3.33 19.00 37.93
C LEU A 858 2.05 18.49 38.62
N ALA A 859 1.51 17.35 38.19
CA ALA A 859 0.36 16.71 38.80
C ALA A 859 0.65 16.26 40.23
N ILE A 860 1.83 15.68 40.49
CA ILE A 860 2.29 15.34 41.83
C ILE A 860 2.44 16.60 42.70
N ARG A 861 3.04 17.67 42.18
CA ARG A 861 3.17 18.95 42.92
C ARG A 861 1.81 19.57 43.24
N HIS A 862 0.85 19.51 42.31
CA HIS A 862 -0.50 20.00 42.53
C HIS A 862 -1.24 19.16 43.57
N LYS A 863 -1.16 17.83 43.51
CA LYS A 863 -1.74 16.92 44.51
C LYS A 863 -1.12 17.14 45.89
N LYS A 864 0.21 17.30 45.99
CA LYS A 864 0.92 17.65 47.24
C LYS A 864 0.49 19.01 47.79
N ARG A 865 0.29 20.04 46.95
CA ARG A 865 -0.23 21.35 47.35
C ARG A 865 -1.66 21.29 47.86
N ILE A 866 -2.53 20.47 47.26
CA ILE A 866 -3.90 20.25 47.75
C ILE A 866 -3.85 19.53 49.10
N LEU A 867 -3.06 18.46 49.23
CA LEU A 867 -2.89 17.72 50.48
C LEU A 867 -2.37 18.60 51.62
N HIS A 868 -1.41 19.51 51.36
CA HIS A 868 -0.91 20.47 52.36
C HIS A 868 -1.96 21.53 52.77
N ARG A 869 -3.05 21.71 52.01
CA ARG A 869 -4.15 22.63 52.35
C ARG A 869 -5.29 21.96 53.13
N ILE A 870 -5.24 20.65 53.34
CA ILE A 870 -6.21 19.89 54.13
C ILE A 870 -5.61 19.72 55.53
N ARG A 871 -6.18 20.39 56.54
CA ARG A 871 -5.88 20.13 57.96
C ARG A 871 -7.06 19.39 58.59
N VAL A 872 -6.76 18.29 59.26
CA VAL A 872 -7.71 17.53 60.09
C VAL A 872 -7.46 17.95 61.53
N VAL A 873 -8.48 18.49 62.20
CA VAL A 873 -8.42 18.82 63.63
C VAL A 873 -9.38 17.88 64.34
N THR A 874 -8.85 17.06 65.24
CA THR A 874 -9.62 16.21 66.12
C THR A 874 -9.85 16.94 67.44
N PHE A 875 -11.09 17.01 67.89
CA PHE A 875 -11.43 17.47 69.23
C PHE A 875 -12.29 16.44 69.94
N THR A 876 -12.15 16.36 71.25
CA THR A 876 -12.88 15.42 72.11
C THR A 876 -14.08 16.15 72.70
N ASP A 877 -15.27 15.59 72.49
CA ASP A 877 -16.49 16.13 73.09
C ASP A 877 -16.45 15.92 74.62
N PRO A 878 -16.45 16.99 75.43
CA PRO A 878 -16.28 16.88 76.87
C PRO A 878 -17.48 16.24 77.58
N ILE A 879 -18.64 16.10 76.91
CA ILE A 879 -19.85 15.50 77.49
C ILE A 879 -19.95 14.01 77.15
N SER A 880 -19.54 13.61 75.94
CA SER A 880 -19.67 12.21 75.47
C SER A 880 -18.36 11.41 75.42
N GLY A 881 -17.20 12.05 75.64
CA GLY A 881 -15.88 11.43 75.58
C GLY A 881 -15.43 10.98 74.18
N LYS A 882 -16.25 11.20 73.14
CA LYS A 882 -15.97 10.74 71.77
C LYS A 882 -15.16 11.79 71.00
N SER A 883 -14.07 11.36 70.37
CA SER A 883 -13.31 12.20 69.43
C SER A 883 -14.10 12.42 68.13
N ARG A 884 -14.22 13.68 67.71
CA ARG A 884 -14.80 14.08 66.42
C ARG A 884 -13.72 14.75 65.57
N ALA A 885 -13.68 14.42 64.28
CA ALA A 885 -12.75 15.01 63.32
C ALA A 885 -13.45 16.12 62.52
N PHE A 886 -12.86 17.31 62.48
CA PHE A 886 -13.28 18.41 61.63
C PHE A 886 -12.28 18.60 60.50
N ILE A 887 -12.75 18.55 59.25
CA ILE A 887 -11.94 18.72 58.05
C ILE A 887 -12.22 20.11 57.48
N LYS A 888 -11.23 21.00 57.52
CA LYS A 888 -11.36 22.34 56.92
C LYS A 888 -10.57 22.41 55.62
N THR A 889 -11.26 22.71 54.53
CA THR A 889 -10.66 22.97 53.22
C THR A 889 -10.73 24.46 52.94
N ASN A 890 -9.57 25.16 52.94
CA ASN A 890 -9.36 26.56 52.51
C ASN A 890 -9.35 27.71 53.55
N SER A 891 -8.60 27.62 54.66
CA SER A 891 -8.18 28.85 55.39
C SER A 891 -6.76 28.72 55.99
N PRO A 892 -5.92 29.77 55.95
CA PRO A 892 -4.58 29.77 56.54
C PRO A 892 -4.56 29.91 58.08
N ARG A 893 -5.67 30.27 58.74
CA ARG A 893 -5.80 30.32 60.21
C ARG A 893 -7.11 29.67 60.67
N ILE A 894 -7.04 28.93 61.78
CA ILE A 894 -8.21 28.50 62.57
C ILE A 894 -8.48 29.63 63.56
N SER A 895 -9.68 30.22 63.54
CA SER A 895 -10.05 31.30 64.47
C SER A 895 -11.02 30.76 65.53
N ARG A 896 -11.05 31.37 66.72
CA ARG A 896 -12.03 31.03 67.79
C ARG A 896 -13.49 31.09 67.31
N ALA A 897 -13.80 31.85 66.25
CA ALA A 897 -15.13 31.93 65.67
C ALA A 897 -15.59 30.63 64.98
N ASP A 898 -14.65 29.77 64.56
CA ASP A 898 -14.97 28.50 63.89
C ASP A 898 -15.53 27.43 64.87
N PHE A 899 -15.41 27.66 66.18
CA PHE A 899 -15.90 26.76 67.24
C PHE A 899 -17.23 27.19 67.88
N LYS A 900 -17.85 28.30 67.42
CA LYS A 900 -19.17 28.71 67.94
C LYS A 900 -20.27 27.83 67.35
N MET A 901 -20.70 26.81 68.09
CA MET A 901 -22.03 26.25 67.93
C MET A 901 -23.07 27.22 68.54
N ASN A 902 -24.25 27.25 67.93
CA ASN A 902 -25.38 28.09 68.32
C ASN A 902 -25.69 28.02 69.82
N GLY A 903 -25.71 29.19 70.47
CA GLY A 903 -26.26 29.40 71.81
C GLY A 903 -25.21 29.61 72.90
N GLY A 904 -25.03 30.85 73.34
CA GLY A 904 -24.27 31.19 74.55
C GLY A 904 -23.41 32.43 74.41
N ASN A 905 -23.80 33.51 75.09
CA ASN A 905 -23.09 34.78 75.20
C ASN A 905 -21.71 34.58 75.88
N PRO A 906 -20.59 35.16 75.40
CA PRO A 906 -19.31 35.03 76.09
C PRO A 906 -19.06 36.27 76.96
N SER A 907 -19.43 36.20 78.24
CA SER A 907 -18.70 36.92 79.27
C SER A 907 -17.78 35.92 79.95
N LEU A 908 -16.48 36.02 79.70
CA LEU A 908 -15.42 35.70 80.66
C LEU A 908 -14.05 36.02 80.03
N THR A 909 -13.42 37.00 80.64
CA THR A 909 -12.02 37.40 80.51
C THR A 909 -11.11 36.31 81.08
N GLY A 910 -10.06 35.94 80.34
CA GLY A 910 -9.01 35.02 80.80
C GLY A 910 -7.89 34.86 79.77
N LYS A 911 -6.68 35.25 80.17
CA LYS A 911 -5.40 35.13 79.42
C LYS A 911 -4.87 33.68 79.42
N SER A 912 -3.89 33.47 78.52
CA SER A 912 -2.88 32.36 78.39
C SER A 912 -3.42 30.97 78.01
N ASP A 913 -2.78 30.17 77.13
CA ASP A 913 -1.52 30.27 76.36
C ASP A 913 -1.71 29.68 74.95
#